data_AF-Q08UY5-F1
#
_entry.id   AF-Q08UY5-F1
#
_cell.length_a   1.000
_cell.length_b   1.000
_cell.length_c   1.000
_cell.angle_alpha   90.00
_cell.angle_beta   90.00
_cell.angle_gamma   90.00
#
_symmetry.space_group_name_H-M   'P 1'
#
loop_
_entity.id
_entity.type
_entity.pdbx_description
1 polymer ?
#
loop_
_entity_poly.entity_id
_entity_poly.type
_entity_poly.pdbx_seq_one_letter_code
_entity_poly.pdbx_strand_id
1 'polypeptide(L)'
;MTGDIAFSGASRVRTGQTESTEYQEASLWLQELGQDLGISPSRIFTVPGNHDVQRAADGEPAVAQLVKEMREGRVELDAALADPGQRVLLARRQANYLAWAAGFAPACMESSRPPEERLFWMHRMALAEGVRLRLVGLNTALLSADDTDRGKLRLGNEQLARSLLMPSVEPQAFTLILSHHPLRSQWMADEENADAWIRNHAHLHLSGHVHEADSEQARSGAGGQFVRVVAGAAHGEQMPVGVSAGHGYNIAAVFLSEGGQLILRVWPRRWSDKHKLFLPDQDNVPPGQPYAEHAMRALALGSRVQPASSPASRAPVAGPAKAPIDQQIAGLHSALLLTMQRPGLDDPSLVLLSNTAVKLKQLILSAPDHLDAPVNIRLEWEDQVAKKVTPDASPEIRRLFAEHQKWIAEALKEANAPQGHEAPVDGPYSYDDMVGVDLARGLKLLLGQDELAESEGVEWVLSGGISRAAERLEKIKAAGQLEAVFDVLWRRLPRIRLYHPESFSALMGYLLWSNKTRWAARLSHVSLCCSSETRRQDAEPVLAQAAVADRRVLASFLLTHPRKECRSLAIELLPPVERWDALLCENVPLLMTHELLSQMQVDCRSEHIAVTARACGNPLTQGLTRSFMESFKSFFLQQPVEDAKPANLRSIPLPIQRKLAHDGHFIEYFICSARDPIALETIPHVMPWIVSGARNGSTRNIPSRSPSARTRKPRPLC
;
A
#
# COMPACT_ATOMS: atom_id res chain seq x y z
N MET A 1 -11.82 1.26 -15.45
CA MET A 1 -11.53 2.64 -15.85
C MET A 1 -11.09 2.64 -17.31
N THR A 2 -11.62 3.53 -18.13
CA THR A 2 -11.39 3.55 -19.58
C THR A 2 -10.71 4.85 -19.99
N GLY A 3 -9.39 4.88 -19.91
CA GLY A 3 -8.50 5.92 -20.42
C GLY A 3 -8.63 7.30 -19.79
N ASP A 4 -7.78 8.21 -20.29
CA ASP A 4 -7.61 9.59 -19.85
C ASP A 4 -7.44 9.70 -18.35
N ILE A 5 -6.60 8.82 -17.81
CA ILE A 5 -6.22 8.82 -16.41
C ILE A 5 -5.34 10.03 -16.11
N ALA A 6 -4.37 10.26 -17.00
CA ALA A 6 -3.51 11.43 -17.03
C ALA A 6 -4.03 12.42 -18.08
N PHE A 7 -3.69 13.71 -17.94
CA PHE A 7 -4.04 14.75 -18.92
C PHE A 7 -3.03 14.80 -20.07
N SER A 8 -1.78 14.41 -19.84
CA SER A 8 -0.69 14.52 -20.82
C SER A 8 0.31 13.35 -20.79
N GLY A 9 -0.13 12.20 -20.27
CA GLY A 9 0.72 11.05 -20.01
C GLY A 9 1.81 11.38 -19.00
N ALA A 10 1.54 12.31 -18.07
CA ALA A 10 2.51 12.89 -17.16
C ALA A 10 3.73 13.55 -17.83
N SER A 11 3.54 14.14 -19.02
CA SER A 11 4.60 14.87 -19.74
C SER A 11 4.61 16.37 -19.45
N ARG A 12 3.51 16.93 -18.92
CA ARG A 12 3.40 18.36 -18.57
C ARG A 12 3.54 18.56 -17.06
N VAL A 13 4.35 19.54 -16.69
CA VAL A 13 4.54 19.96 -15.29
C VAL A 13 3.74 21.24 -15.06
N ARG A 14 2.95 21.31 -13.97
CA ARG A 14 2.19 22.54 -13.63
C ARG A 14 3.17 23.65 -13.21
N THR A 15 2.81 24.90 -13.47
CA THR A 15 3.63 26.06 -13.08
C THR A 15 3.88 26.05 -11.57
N GLY A 16 5.16 26.08 -11.18
CA GLY A 16 5.58 26.02 -9.77
C GLY A 16 5.86 24.63 -9.22
N GLN A 17 5.70 23.57 -10.02
CA GLN A 17 6.15 22.21 -9.71
C GLN A 17 7.42 21.85 -10.49
N THR A 18 8.19 20.89 -9.98
CA THR A 18 9.39 20.36 -10.65
C THR A 18 9.09 19.11 -11.49
N GLU A 19 8.03 18.37 -11.16
CA GLU A 19 7.63 17.11 -11.79
C GLU A 19 6.10 17.02 -11.96
N SER A 20 5.64 16.14 -12.85
CA SER A 20 4.21 15.90 -13.07
C SER A 20 3.63 14.98 -11.98
N THR A 21 2.53 15.41 -11.36
CA THR A 21 1.80 14.63 -10.34
C THR A 21 0.59 13.86 -10.88
N GLU A 22 0.31 13.92 -12.20
CA GLU A 22 -0.94 13.39 -12.81
C GLU A 22 -1.27 11.95 -12.37
N TYR A 23 -0.34 11.00 -12.54
CA TYR A 23 -0.57 9.60 -12.15
C TYR A 23 -0.55 9.36 -10.63
N GLN A 24 0.13 10.21 -9.86
CA GLN A 24 0.10 10.15 -8.39
C GLN A 24 -1.28 10.59 -7.87
N GLU A 25 -1.81 11.70 -8.38
CA GLU A 25 -3.16 12.19 -8.09
C GLU A 25 -4.22 11.13 -8.46
N ALA A 26 -4.11 10.52 -9.65
CA ALA A 26 -4.99 9.45 -10.08
C ALA A 26 -4.90 8.19 -9.19
N SER A 27 -3.70 7.85 -8.71
CA SER A 27 -3.50 6.70 -7.82
C SER A 27 -4.17 6.91 -6.47
N LEU A 28 -3.98 8.09 -5.85
CA LEU A 28 -4.63 8.45 -4.60
C LEU A 28 -6.15 8.37 -4.74
N TRP A 29 -6.71 8.99 -5.79
CA TRP A 29 -8.15 8.97 -6.03
C TRP A 29 -8.71 7.55 -6.22
N LEU A 30 -8.04 6.70 -7.02
CA LEU A 30 -8.49 5.31 -7.23
C LEU A 30 -8.33 4.44 -5.98
N GLN A 31 -7.30 4.69 -5.17
CA GLN A 31 -7.11 3.96 -3.92
C GLN A 31 -8.15 4.35 -2.88
N GLU A 32 -8.48 5.64 -2.74
CA GLU A 32 -9.56 6.12 -1.88
C GLU A 32 -10.91 5.54 -2.32
N LEU A 33 -11.24 5.64 -3.62
CA LEU A 33 -12.46 5.04 -4.17
C LEU A 33 -12.50 3.52 -3.96
N GLY A 34 -11.37 2.84 -4.14
CA GLY A 34 -11.23 1.42 -3.89
C GLY A 34 -11.47 1.07 -2.42
N GLN A 35 -10.88 1.82 -1.49
CA GLN A 35 -11.05 1.63 -0.05
C GLN A 35 -12.51 1.82 0.39
N ASP A 36 -13.17 2.88 -0.08
CA ASP A 36 -14.58 3.17 0.20
C ASP A 36 -15.53 2.06 -0.28
N LEU A 37 -15.17 1.41 -1.40
CA LEU A 37 -15.94 0.32 -1.99
C LEU A 37 -15.48 -1.08 -1.53
N GLY A 38 -14.42 -1.19 -0.73
CA GLY A 38 -13.80 -2.47 -0.36
C GLY A 38 -13.18 -3.22 -1.54
N ILE A 39 -12.74 -2.50 -2.57
CA ILE A 39 -12.13 -3.01 -3.81
C ILE A 39 -10.62 -2.79 -3.74
N SER A 40 -9.86 -3.88 -3.70
CA SER A 40 -8.39 -3.84 -3.75
C SER A 40 -7.87 -3.47 -5.15
N PRO A 41 -6.62 -2.98 -5.29
CA PRO A 41 -6.01 -2.70 -6.61
C PRO A 41 -6.02 -3.90 -7.57
N SER A 42 -5.97 -5.13 -7.04
CA SER A 42 -6.13 -6.39 -7.80
C SER A 42 -7.52 -6.63 -8.39
N ARG A 43 -8.48 -5.72 -8.17
CA ARG A 43 -9.83 -5.71 -8.75
C ARG A 43 -10.14 -4.43 -9.52
N ILE A 44 -9.15 -3.55 -9.70
CA ILE A 44 -9.26 -2.33 -10.50
C ILE A 44 -8.56 -2.60 -11.82
N PHE A 45 -9.27 -2.39 -12.92
CA PHE A 45 -8.79 -2.66 -14.29
C PHE A 45 -8.81 -1.38 -15.12
N THR A 46 -7.73 -1.14 -15.85
CA THR A 46 -7.49 0.10 -16.60
C THR A 46 -7.10 -0.19 -18.05
N VAL A 47 -7.54 0.68 -18.97
CA VAL A 47 -7.03 0.77 -20.34
C VAL A 47 -6.63 2.22 -20.61
N PRO A 48 -5.63 2.50 -21.46
CA PRO A 48 -5.19 3.87 -21.71
C PRO A 48 -6.13 4.61 -22.67
N GLY A 49 -6.19 5.92 -22.53
CA GLY A 49 -6.82 6.87 -23.45
C GLY A 49 -5.79 7.67 -24.24
N ASN A 50 -6.27 8.57 -25.09
CA ASN A 50 -5.40 9.41 -25.92
C ASN A 50 -4.58 10.41 -25.08
N HIS A 51 -5.07 10.80 -23.90
CA HIS A 51 -4.32 11.66 -22.98
C HIS A 51 -3.26 10.91 -22.18
N ASP A 52 -3.32 9.58 -22.11
CA ASP A 52 -2.28 8.76 -21.46
C ASP A 52 -1.03 8.56 -22.35
N VAL A 53 -1.09 9.02 -23.61
CA VAL A 53 0.02 8.96 -24.57
C VAL A 53 1.02 10.11 -24.33
N GLN A 54 2.28 9.74 -24.09
CA GLN A 54 3.42 10.64 -24.00
C GLN A 54 3.83 11.14 -25.40
N ARG A 55 3.12 12.16 -25.90
CA ARG A 55 3.39 12.77 -27.22
C ARG A 55 4.83 13.27 -27.40
N ALA A 56 5.55 13.53 -26.30
CA ALA A 56 6.97 13.87 -26.34
C ALA A 56 7.84 12.76 -26.97
N ALA A 57 7.43 11.49 -26.87
CA ALA A 57 8.09 10.36 -27.52
C ALA A 57 8.07 10.46 -29.05
N ASP A 58 7.10 11.19 -29.63
CA ASP A 58 7.01 11.43 -31.07
C ASP A 58 8.09 12.44 -31.55
N GLY A 59 8.91 13.00 -30.66
CA GLY A 59 10.14 13.69 -31.03
C GLY A 59 11.23 12.77 -31.58
N GLU A 60 11.16 11.46 -31.28
CA GLU A 60 12.08 10.45 -31.83
C GLU A 60 11.69 10.10 -33.28
N PRO A 61 12.59 10.25 -34.28
CA PRO A 61 12.25 10.02 -35.68
C PRO A 61 11.67 8.63 -35.98
N ALA A 62 12.17 7.59 -35.31
CA ALA A 62 11.69 6.22 -35.48
C ALA A 62 10.24 6.04 -35.01
N VAL A 63 9.87 6.65 -33.88
CA VAL A 63 8.51 6.59 -33.32
C VAL A 63 7.56 7.39 -34.21
N ALA A 64 7.91 8.64 -34.53
CA ALA A 64 7.10 9.51 -35.38
C ALA A 64 6.81 8.90 -36.75
N GLN A 65 7.85 8.36 -37.40
CA GLN A 65 7.70 7.73 -38.72
C GLN A 65 6.79 6.51 -38.64
N LEU A 66 6.99 5.63 -37.66
CA LEU A 66 6.20 4.42 -37.49
C LEU A 66 4.71 4.76 -37.26
N VAL A 67 4.40 5.67 -36.33
CA VAL A 67 3.03 6.10 -36.04
C VAL A 67 2.37 6.75 -37.26
N LYS A 68 3.11 7.62 -37.96
CA LYS A 68 2.62 8.27 -39.18
C LYS A 68 2.27 7.24 -40.26
N GLU A 69 3.17 6.29 -40.52
CA GLU A 69 2.96 5.25 -41.53
C GLU A 69 1.77 4.35 -41.19
N MET A 70 1.56 4.01 -39.92
CA MET A 70 0.38 3.25 -39.49
C MET A 70 -0.93 4.04 -39.61
N ARG A 71 -0.93 5.32 -39.24
CA ARG A 71 -2.09 6.22 -39.41
C ARG A 71 -2.48 6.37 -40.88
N GLU A 72 -1.50 6.40 -41.77
CA GLU A 72 -1.69 6.47 -43.23
C GLU A 72 -1.96 5.09 -43.87
N GLY A 73 -1.90 3.99 -43.10
CA GLY A 73 -2.10 2.63 -43.61
C GLY A 73 -0.97 2.10 -44.49
N ARG A 74 0.23 2.69 -44.41
CA ARG A 74 1.43 2.23 -45.12
C ARG A 74 2.13 1.08 -44.38
N VAL A 75 1.95 1.01 -43.07
CA VAL A 75 2.37 -0.10 -42.20
C VAL A 75 1.15 -0.62 -41.47
N GLU A 76 0.95 -1.94 -41.45
CA GLU A 76 -0.15 -2.56 -40.71
C GLU A 76 0.18 -2.65 -39.22
N LEU A 77 -0.77 -2.26 -38.36
CA LEU A 77 -0.60 -2.30 -36.91
C LEU A 77 -0.28 -3.73 -36.41
N ASP A 78 -0.90 -4.74 -37.01
CA ASP A 78 -0.65 -6.14 -36.65
C ASP A 78 0.80 -6.58 -36.93
N ALA A 79 1.40 -6.09 -38.02
CA ALA A 79 2.81 -6.35 -38.33
C ALA A 79 3.73 -5.66 -37.31
N ALA A 80 3.40 -4.41 -36.93
CA ALA A 80 4.13 -3.67 -35.91
C ALA A 80 4.00 -4.31 -34.52
N LEU A 81 2.83 -4.83 -34.19
CA LEU A 81 2.62 -5.58 -32.95
C LEU A 81 3.33 -6.92 -32.99
N ALA A 82 3.52 -7.58 -34.13
CA ALA A 82 4.28 -8.83 -34.23
C ALA A 82 5.81 -8.62 -34.11
N ASP A 83 6.32 -7.46 -34.53
CA ASP A 83 7.73 -7.10 -34.45
C ASP A 83 8.14 -6.61 -33.04
N PRO A 84 9.08 -7.28 -32.34
CA PRO A 84 9.49 -6.87 -30.99
C PRO A 84 10.05 -5.44 -30.91
N GLY A 85 10.78 -4.98 -31.93
CA GLY A 85 11.37 -3.65 -31.95
C GLY A 85 10.32 -2.56 -32.09
N GLN A 86 9.37 -2.73 -33.00
CA GLN A 86 8.27 -1.79 -33.20
C GLN A 86 7.31 -1.80 -32.00
N ARG A 87 7.10 -2.95 -31.35
CA ARG A 87 6.32 -3.03 -30.10
C ARG A 87 6.95 -2.21 -28.97
N VAL A 88 8.28 -2.23 -28.84
CA VAL A 88 9.01 -1.36 -27.90
C VAL A 88 8.79 0.11 -28.22
N LEU A 89 8.83 0.51 -29.51
CA LEU A 89 8.56 1.89 -29.91
C LEU A 89 7.14 2.34 -29.53
N LEU A 90 6.14 1.49 -29.76
CA LEU A 90 4.75 1.75 -29.33
C LEU A 90 4.64 1.85 -27.79
N ALA A 91 5.33 0.98 -27.05
CA ALA A 91 5.33 0.98 -25.59
C ALA A 91 5.96 2.23 -24.98
N ARG A 92 7.00 2.79 -25.61
CA ARG A 92 7.61 4.06 -25.17
C ARG A 92 6.62 5.21 -25.10
N ARG A 93 5.66 5.26 -26.04
CA ARG A 93 4.62 6.29 -26.07
C ARG A 93 3.64 6.20 -24.91
N GLN A 94 3.63 5.10 -24.17
CA GLN A 94 2.75 4.88 -23.02
C GLN A 94 3.54 4.36 -21.80
N ALA A 95 4.86 4.59 -21.74
CA ALA A 95 5.71 4.06 -20.68
C ALA A 95 5.25 4.47 -19.28
N ASN A 96 4.87 5.73 -19.09
CA ASN A 96 4.37 6.26 -17.82
C ASN A 96 3.03 5.61 -17.45
N TYR A 97 2.11 5.46 -18.42
CA TYR A 97 0.85 4.74 -18.21
C TYR A 97 1.12 3.27 -17.81
N LEU A 98 1.99 2.57 -18.54
CA LEU A 98 2.29 1.16 -18.32
C LEU A 98 3.01 0.93 -16.98
N ALA A 99 3.84 1.88 -16.54
CA ALA A 99 4.45 1.86 -15.22
C ALA A 99 3.41 2.06 -14.12
N TRP A 100 2.55 3.08 -14.25
CA TRP A 100 1.46 3.35 -13.32
C TRP A 100 0.45 2.18 -13.24
N ALA A 101 0.01 1.67 -14.39
CA ALA A 101 -0.94 0.57 -14.48
C ALA A 101 -0.40 -0.75 -13.90
N ALA A 102 0.92 -0.88 -13.70
CA ALA A 102 1.52 -2.03 -13.02
C ALA A 102 1.06 -2.17 -11.56
N GLY A 103 0.60 -1.07 -10.92
CA GLY A 103 0.01 -1.09 -9.58
C GLY A 103 -1.41 -1.66 -9.52
N PHE A 104 -2.04 -1.92 -10.66
CA PHE A 104 -3.44 -2.37 -10.77
C PHE A 104 -3.57 -3.67 -11.58
N ALA A 105 -4.75 -4.27 -11.56
CA ALA A 105 -5.02 -5.50 -12.29
C ALA A 105 -5.11 -5.26 -13.81
N PRO A 106 -4.69 -6.25 -14.63
CA PRO A 106 -4.15 -7.54 -14.23
C PRO A 106 -2.64 -7.51 -13.92
N ALA A 107 -1.94 -6.42 -14.25
CA ALA A 107 -0.48 -6.36 -14.19
C ALA A 107 0.08 -6.64 -12.78
N CYS A 108 -0.56 -6.13 -11.73
CA CYS A 108 -0.14 -6.37 -10.34
C CYS A 108 -0.35 -7.83 -9.86
N MET A 109 -1.03 -8.67 -10.66
CA MET A 109 -1.34 -10.07 -10.33
C MET A 109 -0.47 -11.07 -11.10
N GLU A 110 0.17 -10.64 -12.18
CA GLU A 110 0.96 -11.46 -13.08
C GLU A 110 2.46 -11.33 -12.75
N SER A 111 3.26 -12.33 -13.15
CA SER A 111 4.72 -12.19 -13.15
C SER A 111 5.13 -11.02 -14.03
N SER A 112 6.09 -10.20 -13.57
CA SER A 112 6.54 -9.00 -14.28
C SER A 112 6.83 -9.29 -15.76
N ARG A 113 5.96 -8.76 -16.64
CA ARG A 113 6.14 -8.75 -18.09
C ARG A 113 6.71 -7.40 -18.53
N PRO A 114 7.56 -7.38 -19.55
CA PRO A 114 8.10 -6.12 -20.04
C PRO A 114 6.96 -5.23 -20.58
N PRO A 115 7.08 -3.88 -20.52
CA PRO A 115 6.00 -2.96 -20.87
C PRO A 115 5.38 -3.21 -22.25
N GLU A 116 6.19 -3.56 -23.24
CA GLU A 116 5.76 -3.85 -24.61
C GLU A 116 4.83 -5.06 -24.72
N GLU A 117 4.89 -6.01 -23.78
CA GLU A 117 3.94 -7.13 -23.72
C GLU A 117 2.63 -6.78 -22.98
N ARG A 118 2.54 -5.58 -22.40
CA ARG A 118 1.40 -5.11 -21.59
C ARG A 118 0.59 -4.02 -22.31
N LEU A 119 0.80 -3.83 -23.60
CA LEU A 119 0.06 -2.86 -24.43
C LEU A 119 -1.46 -3.09 -24.43
N PHE A 120 -1.89 -4.33 -24.25
CA PHE A 120 -3.28 -4.76 -24.07
C PHE A 120 -3.29 -6.01 -23.20
N TRP A 121 -4.45 -6.43 -22.68
CA TRP A 121 -4.50 -7.54 -21.74
C TRP A 121 -5.80 -8.33 -21.75
N MET A 122 -5.74 -9.57 -21.27
CA MET A 122 -6.89 -10.42 -20.99
C MET A 122 -6.69 -11.11 -19.65
N HIS A 123 -7.70 -11.05 -18.80
CA HIS A 123 -7.68 -11.61 -17.46
C HIS A 123 -8.89 -12.53 -17.26
N ARG A 124 -8.66 -13.66 -16.57
CA ARG A 124 -9.70 -14.62 -16.22
C ARG A 124 -9.85 -14.70 -14.71
N MET A 125 -11.08 -14.63 -14.23
CA MET A 125 -11.39 -14.88 -12.82
C MET A 125 -12.66 -15.71 -12.67
N ALA A 126 -12.67 -16.59 -11.68
CA ALA A 126 -13.89 -17.30 -11.31
C ALA A 126 -14.84 -16.36 -10.56
N LEU A 127 -16.11 -16.36 -10.95
CA LEU A 127 -17.19 -15.73 -10.22
C LEU A 127 -18.03 -16.80 -9.50
N ALA A 128 -19.09 -16.37 -8.82
CA ALA A 128 -20.05 -17.27 -8.20
C ALA A 128 -20.76 -18.16 -9.26
N GLU A 129 -21.39 -19.25 -8.78
CA GLU A 129 -22.31 -20.07 -9.58
C GLU A 129 -21.68 -20.74 -10.83
N GLY A 130 -20.36 -20.92 -10.82
CA GLY A 130 -19.63 -21.58 -11.90
C GLY A 130 -19.38 -20.69 -13.13
N VAL A 131 -19.71 -19.40 -13.07
CA VAL A 131 -19.40 -18.42 -14.11
C VAL A 131 -17.91 -18.09 -14.09
N ARG A 132 -17.30 -17.95 -15.27
CA ARG A 132 -15.94 -17.42 -15.41
C ARG A 132 -16.00 -16.06 -16.09
N LEU A 133 -15.47 -15.02 -15.45
CA LEU A 133 -15.30 -13.73 -16.09
C LEU A 133 -14.03 -13.76 -16.95
N ARG A 134 -14.18 -13.41 -18.23
CA ARG A 134 -13.10 -13.05 -19.14
C ARG A 134 -13.16 -11.55 -19.33
N LEU A 135 -12.23 -10.84 -18.71
CA LEU A 135 -12.11 -9.40 -18.82
C LEU A 135 -11.01 -9.07 -19.82
N VAL A 136 -11.28 -8.17 -20.76
CA VAL A 136 -10.35 -7.82 -21.85
C VAL A 136 -10.16 -6.31 -21.87
N GLY A 137 -8.91 -5.86 -21.85
CA GLY A 137 -8.55 -4.46 -22.05
C GLY A 137 -7.91 -4.26 -23.42
N LEU A 138 -8.63 -3.58 -24.31
CA LEU A 138 -8.18 -3.23 -25.65
C LEU A 138 -7.59 -1.81 -25.66
N ASN A 139 -6.47 -1.63 -26.35
CA ASN A 139 -5.80 -0.35 -26.43
C ASN A 139 -6.09 0.33 -27.76
N THR A 140 -7.05 1.25 -27.70
CA THR A 140 -7.47 2.09 -28.83
C THR A 140 -6.58 3.31 -29.04
N ALA A 141 -5.64 3.58 -28.14
CA ALA A 141 -4.84 4.80 -28.09
C ALA A 141 -3.42 4.63 -28.65
N LEU A 142 -3.04 3.42 -29.09
CA LEU A 142 -1.69 3.13 -29.62
C LEU A 142 -1.24 4.11 -30.71
N LEU A 143 -2.18 4.54 -31.56
CA LEU A 143 -1.94 5.47 -32.66
C LEU A 143 -2.43 6.89 -32.40
N SER A 144 -2.93 7.18 -31.20
CA SER A 144 -3.38 8.54 -30.84
C SER A 144 -2.21 9.49 -30.86
N ALA A 145 -2.38 10.67 -31.46
CA ALA A 145 -1.30 11.61 -31.68
C ALA A 145 -1.76 13.07 -31.51
N ASP A 146 -2.90 13.43 -32.07
CA ASP A 146 -3.35 14.81 -32.18
C ASP A 146 -4.87 14.92 -32.36
N ASP A 147 -5.36 16.15 -32.53
CA ASP A 147 -6.79 16.43 -32.66
C ASP A 147 -7.39 15.92 -33.99
N THR A 148 -6.56 15.32 -34.87
CA THR A 148 -6.96 14.70 -36.14
C THR A 148 -6.98 13.17 -36.06
N ASP A 149 -6.98 12.60 -34.85
CA ASP A 149 -7.03 11.15 -34.59
C ASP A 149 -8.21 10.44 -35.23
N ARG A 150 -9.35 11.12 -35.37
CA ARG A 150 -10.57 10.54 -35.91
C ARG A 150 -10.35 9.99 -37.33
N GLY A 151 -10.69 8.71 -37.51
CA GLY A 151 -10.53 7.95 -38.75
C GLY A 151 -9.13 7.43 -39.00
N LYS A 152 -8.17 7.68 -38.10
CA LYS A 152 -6.75 7.30 -38.25
C LYS A 152 -6.27 6.31 -37.18
N LEU A 153 -7.04 6.14 -36.11
CA LEU A 153 -6.73 5.14 -35.08
C LEU A 153 -6.94 3.74 -35.66
N ARG A 154 -6.28 2.75 -35.07
CA ARG A 154 -6.45 1.34 -35.45
C ARG A 154 -6.39 0.48 -34.21
N LEU A 155 -7.13 -0.62 -34.21
CA LEU A 155 -7.06 -1.61 -33.13
C LEU A 155 -6.20 -2.82 -33.52
N GLY A 156 -6.30 -3.27 -34.78
CA GLY A 156 -5.61 -4.46 -35.27
C GLY A 156 -6.27 -5.77 -34.81
N ASN A 157 -6.06 -6.84 -35.58
CA ASN A 157 -6.56 -8.17 -35.27
C ASN A 157 -5.74 -8.87 -34.18
N GLU A 158 -4.47 -8.50 -33.97
CA GLU A 158 -3.61 -9.14 -32.96
C GLU A 158 -4.22 -9.00 -31.56
N GLN A 159 -4.67 -7.80 -31.18
CA GLN A 159 -5.32 -7.55 -29.88
C GLN A 159 -6.63 -8.36 -29.75
N LEU A 160 -7.44 -8.36 -30.82
CA LEU A 160 -8.75 -9.03 -30.87
C LEU A 160 -8.58 -10.56 -30.77
N ALA A 161 -7.77 -11.16 -31.63
CA ALA A 161 -7.57 -12.60 -31.67
C ALA A 161 -6.91 -13.11 -30.38
N ARG A 162 -5.85 -12.45 -29.90
CA ARG A 162 -5.18 -12.84 -28.64
C ARG A 162 -6.07 -12.74 -27.43
N SER A 163 -6.96 -11.75 -27.37
CA SER A 163 -7.77 -11.55 -26.16
C SER A 163 -9.09 -12.31 -26.20
N LEU A 164 -9.71 -12.42 -27.37
CA LEU A 164 -11.06 -12.98 -27.56
C LEU A 164 -11.04 -14.46 -27.92
N LEU A 165 -10.00 -14.96 -28.59
CA LEU A 165 -9.92 -16.37 -29.00
C LEU A 165 -8.90 -17.19 -28.22
N MET A 166 -7.88 -16.56 -27.63
CA MET A 166 -6.77 -17.26 -26.98
C MET A 166 -6.66 -16.94 -25.49
N PRO A 167 -6.59 -17.94 -24.59
CA PRO A 167 -6.96 -19.34 -24.84
C PRO A 167 -8.43 -19.45 -25.28
N SER A 168 -8.85 -20.62 -25.75
CA SER A 168 -10.24 -20.87 -26.16
C SER A 168 -11.25 -20.40 -25.10
N VAL A 169 -12.39 -19.90 -25.57
CA VAL A 169 -13.47 -19.39 -24.73
C VAL A 169 -14.27 -20.57 -24.21
N GLU A 170 -14.42 -20.64 -22.89
CA GLU A 170 -15.23 -21.68 -22.25
C GLU A 170 -16.73 -21.31 -22.35
N PRO A 171 -17.65 -22.28 -22.49
CA PRO A 171 -19.09 -22.00 -22.62
C PRO A 171 -19.72 -21.21 -21.45
N GLN A 172 -19.11 -21.31 -20.26
CA GLN A 172 -19.48 -20.59 -19.03
C GLN A 172 -18.81 -19.21 -18.90
N ALA A 173 -18.08 -18.75 -19.93
CA ALA A 173 -17.32 -17.51 -19.86
C ALA A 173 -18.18 -16.28 -20.19
N PHE A 174 -18.40 -15.43 -19.19
CA PHE A 174 -18.89 -14.07 -19.40
C PHE A 174 -17.73 -13.20 -19.89
N THR A 175 -17.81 -12.71 -21.13
CA THR A 175 -16.77 -11.88 -21.74
C THR A 175 -17.14 -10.39 -21.69
N LEU A 176 -16.34 -9.61 -20.96
CA LEU A 176 -16.46 -8.17 -20.81
C LEU A 176 -15.23 -7.49 -21.43
N ILE A 177 -15.45 -6.48 -22.27
CA ILE A 177 -14.40 -5.71 -22.92
C ILE A 177 -14.38 -4.27 -22.39
N LEU A 178 -13.18 -3.73 -22.20
CA LEU A 178 -12.88 -2.32 -21.94
C LEU A 178 -12.11 -1.73 -23.12
N SER A 179 -12.50 -0.55 -23.57
CA SER A 179 -11.71 0.29 -24.49
C SER A 179 -11.89 1.77 -24.11
N HIS A 180 -11.03 2.67 -24.59
CA HIS A 180 -11.22 4.10 -24.34
C HIS A 180 -12.13 4.74 -25.39
N HIS A 181 -11.73 4.71 -26.66
CA HIS A 181 -12.53 5.27 -27.75
C HIS A 181 -13.71 4.34 -28.11
N PRO A 182 -14.92 4.86 -28.32
CA PRO A 182 -16.04 4.05 -28.78
C PRO A 182 -15.78 3.56 -30.22
N LEU A 183 -16.22 2.33 -30.52
CA LEU A 183 -16.26 1.80 -31.90
C LEU A 183 -17.51 2.29 -32.65
N ARG A 184 -17.67 3.60 -32.60
CA ARG A 184 -18.74 4.38 -33.22
C ARG A 184 -18.14 5.72 -33.57
N SER A 185 -18.79 6.44 -34.47
CA SER A 185 -18.36 7.79 -34.85
C SER A 185 -17.03 7.82 -35.61
N GLN A 186 -16.56 6.69 -36.17
CA GLN A 186 -15.41 6.62 -37.08
C GLN A 186 -14.11 7.10 -36.44
N TRP A 187 -13.83 6.67 -35.22
CA TRP A 187 -12.52 6.94 -34.60
C TRP A 187 -11.42 6.11 -35.25
N MET A 188 -11.74 4.87 -35.60
CA MET A 188 -10.78 3.91 -36.13
C MET A 188 -10.97 3.67 -37.63
N ALA A 189 -9.86 3.48 -38.35
CA ALA A 189 -9.87 3.10 -39.75
C ALA A 189 -10.37 1.65 -39.94
N ASP A 190 -10.18 0.78 -38.96
CA ASP A 190 -10.62 -0.62 -38.92
C ASP A 190 -11.86 -0.83 -38.02
N GLU A 191 -12.64 0.23 -37.77
CA GLU A 191 -13.79 0.23 -36.84
C GLU A 191 -14.83 -0.85 -37.17
N GLU A 192 -15.17 -1.04 -38.45
CA GLU A 192 -16.15 -2.04 -38.88
C GLU A 192 -15.72 -3.47 -38.50
N ASN A 193 -14.45 -3.82 -38.78
CA ASN A 193 -13.90 -5.12 -38.44
C ASN A 193 -13.84 -5.31 -36.91
N ALA A 194 -13.33 -4.33 -36.18
CA ALA A 194 -13.25 -4.38 -34.73
C ALA A 194 -14.63 -4.53 -34.07
N ASP A 195 -15.63 -3.78 -34.53
CA ASP A 195 -17.00 -3.83 -34.02
C ASP A 195 -17.65 -5.19 -34.31
N ALA A 196 -17.43 -5.76 -35.50
CA ALA A 196 -17.90 -7.10 -35.85
C ALA A 196 -17.32 -8.19 -34.93
N TRP A 197 -16.01 -8.14 -34.65
CA TRP A 197 -15.38 -9.06 -33.69
C TRP A 197 -15.97 -8.91 -32.28
N ILE A 198 -16.04 -7.69 -31.77
CA ILE A 198 -16.52 -7.44 -30.41
C ILE A 198 -17.97 -7.90 -30.24
N ARG A 199 -18.87 -7.57 -31.18
CA ARG A 199 -20.28 -7.98 -31.08
C ARG A 199 -20.47 -9.51 -31.11
N ASN A 200 -19.61 -10.22 -31.83
CA ASN A 200 -19.71 -11.67 -31.94
C ASN A 200 -19.17 -12.40 -30.70
N HIS A 201 -18.12 -11.88 -30.08
CA HIS A 201 -17.37 -12.57 -29.01
C HIS A 201 -17.62 -12.03 -27.60
N ALA A 202 -18.09 -10.79 -27.45
CA ALA A 202 -18.37 -10.19 -26.15
C ALA A 202 -19.85 -10.29 -25.76
N HIS A 203 -20.08 -10.22 -24.45
CA HIS A 203 -21.42 -10.03 -23.88
C HIS A 203 -21.65 -8.54 -23.56
N LEU A 204 -20.60 -7.89 -23.03
CA LEU A 204 -20.61 -6.50 -22.62
C LEU A 204 -19.34 -5.78 -23.10
N HIS A 205 -19.49 -4.59 -23.66
CA HIS A 205 -18.40 -3.69 -24.00
C HIS A 205 -18.59 -2.33 -23.32
N LEU A 206 -17.59 -1.90 -22.56
CA LEU A 206 -17.56 -0.61 -21.88
C LEU A 206 -16.52 0.29 -22.54
N SER A 207 -16.92 1.51 -22.90
CA SER A 207 -16.01 2.55 -23.41
C SER A 207 -16.29 3.94 -22.81
N GLY A 208 -15.36 4.87 -23.01
CA GLY A 208 -15.44 6.25 -22.53
C GLY A 208 -15.23 7.26 -23.66
N HIS A 209 -14.35 8.24 -23.42
CA HIS A 209 -13.91 9.32 -24.35
C HIS A 209 -14.96 10.39 -24.68
N VAL A 210 -16.23 10.01 -24.84
CA VAL A 210 -17.30 10.96 -25.17
C VAL A 210 -17.84 11.65 -23.93
N HIS A 211 -18.35 12.88 -24.12
CA HIS A 211 -18.95 13.66 -23.04
C HIS A 211 -20.39 13.23 -22.76
N GLU A 212 -21.11 12.75 -23.77
CA GLU A 212 -22.48 12.25 -23.63
C GLU A 212 -22.48 10.74 -23.39
N ALA A 213 -23.09 10.31 -22.28
CA ALA A 213 -23.27 8.89 -22.00
C ALA A 213 -24.30 8.27 -22.97
N ASP A 214 -24.03 7.06 -23.45
CA ASP A 214 -24.92 6.30 -24.33
C ASP A 214 -24.94 4.82 -23.92
N SER A 215 -26.07 4.14 -24.12
CA SER A 215 -26.19 2.70 -23.87
C SER A 215 -27.00 2.04 -24.98
N GLU A 216 -26.34 1.15 -25.71
CA GLU A 216 -26.88 0.46 -26.88
C GLU A 216 -27.00 -1.04 -26.61
N GLN A 217 -28.17 -1.61 -26.87
CA GLN A 217 -28.35 -3.07 -26.95
C GLN A 217 -28.51 -3.47 -28.41
N ALA A 218 -27.60 -4.31 -28.91
CA ALA A 218 -27.66 -4.82 -30.28
C ALA A 218 -28.07 -6.29 -30.29
N ARG A 219 -28.96 -6.65 -31.22
CA ARG A 219 -29.34 -8.04 -31.52
C ARG A 219 -28.96 -8.38 -32.95
N SER A 220 -28.25 -9.48 -33.15
CA SER A 220 -27.98 -9.98 -34.51
C SER A 220 -29.14 -10.81 -35.03
N GLY A 221 -29.30 -10.91 -36.35
CA GLY A 221 -30.32 -11.76 -36.99
C GLY A 221 -30.16 -13.26 -36.66
N ALA A 222 -29.00 -13.68 -36.14
CA ALA A 222 -28.74 -15.02 -35.63
C ALA A 222 -29.13 -15.20 -34.14
N GLY A 223 -29.77 -14.20 -33.51
CA GLY A 223 -30.21 -14.26 -32.11
C GLY A 223 -29.13 -13.89 -31.08
N GLY A 224 -27.95 -13.44 -31.50
CA GLY A 224 -26.90 -12.99 -30.59
C GLY A 224 -27.29 -11.68 -29.89
N GLN A 225 -27.11 -11.61 -28.58
CA GLN A 225 -27.40 -10.43 -27.76
C GLN A 225 -26.10 -9.88 -27.16
N PHE A 226 -25.81 -8.61 -27.43
CA PHE A 226 -24.63 -7.88 -26.96
C PHE A 226 -25.07 -6.50 -26.46
N VAL A 227 -24.41 -6.01 -25.40
CA VAL A 227 -24.66 -4.69 -24.86
C VAL A 227 -23.37 -3.87 -24.88
N ARG A 228 -23.49 -2.63 -25.33
CA ARG A 228 -22.44 -1.60 -25.28
C ARG A 228 -22.90 -0.50 -24.35
N VAL A 229 -22.04 -0.12 -23.40
CA VAL A 229 -22.27 1.03 -22.52
C VAL A 229 -21.10 1.99 -22.72
N VAL A 230 -21.42 3.20 -23.16
CA VAL A 230 -20.48 4.29 -23.32
C VAL A 230 -20.72 5.26 -22.16
N ALA A 231 -19.78 5.34 -21.23
CA ALA A 231 -19.88 6.27 -20.11
C ALA A 231 -19.44 7.67 -20.57
N GLY A 232 -20.20 8.70 -20.15
CA GLY A 232 -19.80 10.09 -20.29
C GLY A 232 -18.65 10.46 -19.36
N ALA A 233 -18.07 11.65 -19.56
CA ALA A 233 -17.02 12.18 -18.69
C ALA A 233 -17.59 12.68 -17.35
N ALA A 234 -16.88 12.42 -16.24
CA ALA A 234 -17.28 12.91 -14.91
C ALA A 234 -16.75 14.33 -14.58
N HIS A 235 -15.96 14.95 -15.47
CA HIS A 235 -15.34 16.26 -15.26
C HIS A 235 -15.98 17.36 -16.12
N GLY A 236 -16.12 18.55 -15.54
CA GLY A 236 -16.82 19.69 -16.12
C GLY A 236 -15.99 20.51 -17.11
N GLU A 237 -15.80 20.05 -18.35
CA GLU A 237 -15.21 20.89 -19.39
C GLU A 237 -16.23 21.92 -19.90
N GLN A 238 -15.78 23.14 -20.20
CA GLN A 238 -16.65 24.19 -20.73
C GLN A 238 -17.13 23.79 -22.13
N MET A 239 -18.39 23.34 -22.21
CA MET A 239 -19.03 23.04 -23.49
C MET A 239 -19.30 24.34 -24.27
N PRO A 240 -19.34 24.27 -25.62
CA PRO A 240 -19.77 25.39 -26.46
C PRO A 240 -21.12 25.95 -26.01
N VAL A 241 -21.32 27.26 -26.21
CA VAL A 241 -22.56 27.97 -25.83
C VAL A 241 -23.79 27.27 -26.43
N GLY A 242 -24.69 26.81 -25.57
CA GLY A 242 -25.94 26.14 -25.96
C GLY A 242 -25.96 24.62 -25.81
N VAL A 243 -24.83 23.98 -25.50
CA VAL A 243 -24.75 22.55 -25.19
C VAL A 243 -24.73 22.37 -23.67
N SER A 244 -25.71 21.65 -23.11
CA SER A 244 -25.73 21.35 -21.68
C SER A 244 -24.54 20.46 -21.31
N ALA A 245 -23.78 20.84 -20.28
CA ALA A 245 -22.68 20.05 -19.75
C ALA A 245 -23.21 18.70 -19.22
N GLY A 246 -23.01 17.64 -20.00
CA GLY A 246 -23.58 16.30 -19.77
C GLY A 246 -22.69 15.40 -18.94
N HIS A 247 -22.12 15.88 -17.83
CA HIS A 247 -21.18 15.07 -17.06
C HIS A 247 -21.91 14.10 -16.15
N GLY A 248 -21.46 12.84 -16.14
CA GLY A 248 -22.18 11.76 -15.50
C GLY A 248 -21.33 10.50 -15.30
N TYR A 249 -21.89 9.55 -14.57
CA TYR A 249 -21.29 8.23 -14.42
C TYR A 249 -22.39 7.18 -14.29
N ASN A 250 -22.03 5.93 -14.58
CA ASN A 250 -22.94 4.80 -14.46
C ASN A 250 -22.51 3.91 -13.30
N ILE A 251 -23.47 3.47 -12.49
CA ILE A 251 -23.31 2.29 -11.63
C ILE A 251 -23.96 1.14 -12.37
N ALA A 252 -23.33 -0.03 -12.44
CA ALA A 252 -23.89 -1.17 -13.14
C ALA A 252 -23.65 -2.49 -12.37
N ALA A 253 -24.58 -3.43 -12.53
CA ALA A 253 -24.48 -4.76 -11.95
C ALA A 253 -24.98 -5.81 -12.96
N VAL A 254 -24.30 -6.95 -13.00
CA VAL A 254 -24.69 -8.09 -13.85
C VAL A 254 -25.28 -9.19 -12.96
N PHE A 255 -26.48 -9.62 -13.30
CA PHE A 255 -27.20 -10.70 -12.65
C PHE A 255 -27.24 -11.93 -13.55
N LEU A 256 -27.17 -13.11 -12.95
CA LEU A 256 -27.40 -14.37 -13.63
C LEU A 256 -28.79 -14.89 -13.23
N SER A 257 -29.62 -15.19 -14.22
CA SER A 257 -30.91 -15.86 -13.98
C SER A 257 -30.73 -17.37 -13.86
N GLU A 258 -31.73 -18.06 -13.28
CA GLU A 258 -31.74 -19.53 -13.17
C GLU A 258 -31.60 -20.26 -14.53
N GLY A 259 -32.04 -19.63 -15.63
CA GLY A 259 -31.91 -20.15 -16.99
C GLY A 259 -30.57 -19.87 -17.66
N GLY A 260 -29.59 -19.30 -16.94
CA GLY A 260 -28.28 -18.94 -17.48
C GLY A 260 -28.23 -17.61 -18.26
N GLN A 261 -29.36 -16.91 -18.41
CA GLN A 261 -29.40 -15.58 -19.03
C GLN A 261 -28.69 -14.56 -18.14
N LEU A 262 -27.81 -13.75 -18.74
CA LEU A 262 -27.19 -12.62 -18.07
C LEU A 262 -28.05 -11.37 -18.23
N ILE A 263 -28.17 -10.58 -17.17
CA ILE A 263 -28.97 -9.35 -17.14
C ILE A 263 -28.10 -8.23 -16.60
N LEU A 264 -27.85 -7.20 -17.42
CA LEU A 264 -27.18 -5.98 -16.98
C LEU A 264 -28.22 -4.98 -16.47
N ARG A 265 -28.02 -4.44 -15.27
CA ARG A 265 -28.73 -3.26 -14.77
C ARG A 265 -27.79 -2.07 -14.73
N VAL A 266 -28.26 -0.92 -15.20
CA VAL A 266 -27.51 0.34 -15.24
C VAL A 266 -28.30 1.43 -14.51
N TRP A 267 -27.66 2.06 -13.53
CA TRP A 267 -28.14 3.21 -12.77
C TRP A 267 -27.33 4.44 -13.20
N PRO A 268 -27.79 5.20 -14.20
CA PRO A 268 -27.09 6.40 -14.65
C PRO A 268 -27.22 7.54 -13.64
N ARG A 269 -26.16 8.34 -13.56
CA ARG A 269 -26.05 9.54 -12.73
C ARG A 269 -25.62 10.71 -13.58
N ARG A 270 -26.29 11.85 -13.40
CA ARG A 270 -26.01 13.09 -14.12
C ARG A 270 -25.76 14.22 -13.14
N TRP A 271 -24.76 15.04 -13.41
CA TRP A 271 -24.47 16.23 -12.63
C TRP A 271 -25.64 17.22 -12.73
N SER A 272 -26.12 17.69 -11.59
CA SER A 272 -27.09 18.78 -11.55
C SER A 272 -26.37 20.07 -11.18
N ASP A 273 -26.25 21.00 -12.13
CA ASP A 273 -25.63 22.28 -11.85
C ASP A 273 -26.43 23.09 -10.81
N LYS A 274 -27.76 23.00 -10.85
CA LYS A 274 -28.66 23.64 -9.88
C LYS A 274 -28.44 23.12 -8.46
N HIS A 275 -28.28 21.81 -8.29
CA HIS A 275 -28.19 21.18 -6.98
C HIS A 275 -26.74 20.92 -6.52
N LYS A 276 -25.76 21.13 -7.39
CA LYS A 276 -24.32 20.88 -7.15
C LYS A 276 -24.03 19.46 -6.64
N LEU A 277 -24.74 18.48 -7.17
CA LEU A 277 -24.56 17.05 -6.86
C LEU A 277 -25.04 16.17 -8.01
N PHE A 278 -24.56 14.92 -8.04
CA PHE A 278 -25.00 13.92 -9.01
C PHE A 278 -26.38 13.36 -8.61
N LEU A 279 -27.33 13.46 -9.54
CA LEU A 279 -28.70 12.96 -9.38
C LEU A 279 -28.94 11.74 -10.28
N PRO A 280 -29.95 10.90 -9.96
CA PRO A 280 -30.43 9.88 -10.89
C PRO A 280 -30.79 10.50 -12.24
N ASP A 281 -30.27 9.94 -13.31
CA ASP A 281 -30.56 10.41 -14.66
C ASP A 281 -31.85 9.76 -15.18
N GLN A 282 -32.98 10.42 -14.93
CA GLN A 282 -34.30 9.92 -15.28
C GLN A 282 -34.52 9.81 -16.79
N ASP A 283 -33.74 10.54 -17.58
CA ASP A 283 -33.83 10.56 -19.05
C ASP A 283 -33.26 9.27 -19.67
N ASN A 284 -32.41 8.55 -18.93
CA ASN A 284 -31.72 7.33 -19.36
C ASN A 284 -32.23 6.06 -18.67
N VAL A 285 -33.44 6.10 -18.09
CA VAL A 285 -34.14 4.93 -17.53
C VAL A 285 -35.61 4.93 -17.97
N PRO A 286 -36.28 3.76 -18.02
CA PRO A 286 -37.70 3.71 -18.32
C PRO A 286 -38.53 4.52 -17.29
N PRO A 287 -39.65 5.14 -17.70
CA PRO A 287 -40.49 5.92 -16.80
C PRO A 287 -40.89 5.15 -15.53
N GLY A 288 -40.61 5.75 -14.37
CA GLY A 288 -40.92 5.17 -13.06
C GLY A 288 -39.98 4.06 -12.59
N GLN A 289 -38.95 3.71 -13.36
CA GLN A 289 -37.93 2.73 -12.97
C GLN A 289 -36.68 3.42 -12.41
N PRO A 290 -35.99 2.83 -11.43
CA PRO A 290 -34.74 3.38 -10.89
C PRO A 290 -33.49 3.01 -11.72
N TYR A 291 -33.63 2.12 -12.72
CA TYR A 291 -32.54 1.63 -13.58
C TYR A 291 -33.03 1.19 -14.96
N ALA A 292 -32.10 1.13 -15.92
CA ALA A 292 -32.28 0.46 -17.20
C ALA A 292 -31.84 -1.01 -17.09
N GLU A 293 -32.54 -1.93 -17.74
CA GLU A 293 -32.24 -3.37 -17.72
C GLU A 293 -32.03 -3.90 -19.14
N HIS A 294 -30.95 -4.65 -19.35
CA HIS A 294 -30.55 -5.18 -20.65
C HIS A 294 -30.22 -6.66 -20.54
N ALA A 295 -31.00 -7.49 -21.23
CA ALA A 295 -30.72 -8.91 -21.38
C ALA A 295 -29.50 -9.16 -22.31
N MET A 296 -28.55 -9.96 -21.87
CA MET A 296 -27.35 -10.35 -22.63
C MET A 296 -27.35 -11.86 -22.88
N ARG A 297 -26.65 -12.30 -23.93
CA ARG A 297 -26.56 -13.72 -24.31
C ARG A 297 -26.37 -14.65 -23.11
N ALA A 298 -27.16 -15.73 -23.06
CA ALA A 298 -27.11 -16.71 -21.99
C ALA A 298 -25.79 -17.51 -21.98
N LEU A 299 -25.37 -17.90 -20.78
CA LEU A 299 -24.25 -18.80 -20.55
C LEU A 299 -24.72 -20.26 -20.60
N ALA A 300 -23.88 -21.15 -21.15
CA ALA A 300 -24.14 -22.58 -21.15
C ALA A 300 -23.68 -23.20 -19.81
N LEU A 301 -24.53 -23.09 -18.79
CA LEU A 301 -24.30 -23.73 -17.48
C LEU A 301 -24.84 -25.16 -17.52
N GLY A 302 -24.00 -26.15 -17.23
CA GLY A 302 -24.40 -27.57 -17.27
C GLY A 302 -25.63 -27.85 -16.40
N SER A 303 -26.58 -28.62 -16.93
CA SER A 303 -27.84 -28.96 -16.25
C SER A 303 -27.60 -29.56 -14.87
N ARG A 304 -28.12 -28.90 -13.84
CA ARG A 304 -28.03 -29.31 -12.44
C ARG A 304 -28.85 -30.61 -12.25
N VAL A 305 -28.18 -31.76 -12.17
CA VAL A 305 -28.83 -33.01 -11.72
C VAL A 305 -29.29 -32.80 -10.29
N GLN A 306 -30.60 -32.88 -10.04
CA GLN A 306 -31.18 -32.79 -8.70
C GLN A 306 -30.80 -34.02 -7.88
N PRO A 307 -30.26 -33.87 -6.65
CA PRO A 307 -30.32 -34.92 -5.64
C PRO A 307 -31.51 -34.67 -4.70
N ALA A 308 -32.20 -35.75 -4.34
CA ALA A 308 -33.33 -35.76 -3.42
C ALA A 308 -32.97 -35.30 -1.99
N SER A 309 -33.91 -34.54 -1.40
CA SER A 309 -34.20 -34.29 0.04
C SER A 309 -33.06 -34.16 1.08
N SER A 310 -33.00 -32.96 1.69
CA SER A 310 -32.31 -32.49 2.92
C SER A 310 -32.54 -33.33 4.21
N PRO A 311 -31.80 -33.16 5.35
CA PRO A 311 -31.25 -31.90 5.94
C PRO A 311 -29.81 -32.03 6.56
N ALA A 312 -29.06 -31.01 7.01
CA ALA A 312 -29.28 -29.62 7.36
C ALA A 312 -27.97 -28.78 7.16
N SER A 313 -28.15 -27.47 6.93
CA SER A 313 -27.25 -26.31 7.16
C SER A 313 -25.74 -26.55 7.42
N ARG A 314 -24.90 -26.10 6.47
CA ARG A 314 -23.56 -25.52 6.76
C ARG A 314 -23.31 -24.30 5.88
N ALA A 315 -22.88 -23.21 6.50
CA ALA A 315 -22.50 -21.96 5.84
C ALA A 315 -21.24 -22.12 4.96
N PRO A 316 -21.07 -21.34 3.87
CA PRO A 316 -19.90 -21.43 3.02
C PRO A 316 -18.69 -20.67 3.60
N VAL A 317 -17.53 -21.33 3.51
CA VAL A 317 -16.20 -20.87 3.91
C VAL A 317 -15.58 -20.02 2.79
N ALA A 318 -15.02 -18.86 3.13
CA ALA A 318 -14.26 -17.98 2.24
C ALA A 318 -12.88 -18.57 1.89
N GLY A 319 -12.45 -18.44 0.62
CA GLY A 319 -11.10 -18.82 0.17
C GLY A 319 -10.00 -17.87 0.66
N PRO A 320 -8.72 -18.31 0.74
CA PRO A 320 -7.69 -17.61 1.50
C PRO A 320 -7.14 -16.39 0.75
N ALA A 321 -6.84 -15.32 1.50
CA ALA A 321 -6.08 -14.17 1.03
C ALA A 321 -4.62 -14.57 0.70
N LYS A 322 -3.99 -13.89 -0.27
CA LYS A 322 -2.55 -14.07 -0.54
C LYS A 322 -1.73 -13.61 0.67
N ALA A 323 -0.74 -14.42 1.03
CA ALA A 323 0.17 -14.18 2.16
C ALA A 323 1.02 -12.91 1.95
N PRO A 324 1.40 -12.18 3.02
CA PRO A 324 2.36 -11.07 2.96
C PRO A 324 3.67 -11.43 2.25
N ILE A 325 4.35 -10.46 1.63
CA ILE A 325 5.60 -10.66 0.88
C ILE A 325 6.67 -11.40 1.70
N ASP A 326 6.78 -11.09 2.99
CA ASP A 326 7.72 -11.78 3.90
C ASP A 326 7.41 -13.27 4.07
N GLN A 327 6.13 -13.63 4.10
CA GLN A 327 5.70 -15.04 4.13
C GLN A 327 5.92 -15.74 2.79
N GLN A 328 5.84 -15.01 1.67
CA GLN A 328 6.17 -15.55 0.36
C GLN A 328 7.69 -15.79 0.21
N ILE A 329 8.52 -14.86 0.71
CA ILE A 329 9.98 -15.00 0.78
C ILE A 329 10.36 -16.18 1.69
N ALA A 330 9.78 -16.27 2.89
CA ALA A 330 10.04 -17.38 3.82
C ALA A 330 9.58 -18.74 3.27
N GLY A 331 8.46 -18.77 2.55
CA GLY A 331 7.92 -19.97 1.91
C GLY A 331 8.80 -20.46 0.76
N LEU A 332 9.24 -19.56 -0.12
CA LEU A 332 10.17 -19.88 -1.21
C LEU A 332 11.56 -20.27 -0.69
N HIS A 333 12.05 -19.60 0.36
CA HIS A 333 13.31 -19.93 1.02
C HIS A 333 13.26 -21.33 1.66
N SER A 334 12.15 -21.67 2.32
CA SER A 334 11.94 -23.00 2.91
C SER A 334 11.85 -24.10 1.84
N ALA A 335 11.20 -23.82 0.70
CA ALA A 335 11.14 -24.74 -0.44
C ALA A 335 12.53 -24.97 -1.09
N LEU A 336 13.36 -23.92 -1.13
CA LEU A 336 14.74 -23.99 -1.59
C LEU A 336 15.57 -24.91 -0.67
N LEU A 337 15.51 -24.70 0.65
CA LEU A 337 16.22 -25.52 1.64
C LEU A 337 15.78 -26.99 1.64
N LEU A 338 14.48 -27.27 1.54
CA LEU A 338 13.94 -28.63 1.46
C LEU A 338 14.39 -29.36 0.19
N THR A 339 14.51 -28.65 -0.92
CA THR A 339 15.01 -29.22 -2.18
C THR A 339 16.50 -29.54 -2.06
N MET A 340 17.27 -28.67 -1.40
CA MET A 340 18.70 -28.85 -1.15
C MET A 340 19.02 -29.99 -0.17
N GLN A 341 18.10 -30.34 0.73
CA GLN A 341 18.28 -31.43 1.70
C GLN A 341 18.14 -32.83 1.08
N ARG A 342 17.67 -32.96 -0.18
CA ARG A 342 17.51 -34.26 -0.84
C ARG A 342 18.87 -34.95 -1.10
N PRO A 343 18.96 -36.28 -0.91
CA PRO A 343 20.15 -37.04 -1.28
C PRO A 343 20.19 -37.23 -2.80
N GLY A 344 21.08 -36.51 -3.48
CA GLY A 344 21.19 -36.46 -4.94
C GLY A 344 20.27 -35.40 -5.56
N LEU A 345 20.86 -34.48 -6.33
CA LEU A 345 20.12 -33.49 -7.12
C LEU A 345 20.12 -33.96 -8.58
N ASP A 346 18.98 -34.44 -9.06
CA ASP A 346 18.75 -34.75 -10.47
C ASP A 346 18.44 -33.46 -11.28
N ASP A 347 18.50 -33.52 -12.61
CA ASP A 347 18.26 -32.36 -13.49
C ASP A 347 16.93 -31.63 -13.21
N PRO A 348 15.81 -32.32 -12.93
CA PRO A 348 14.57 -31.68 -12.51
C PRO A 348 14.67 -30.92 -11.18
N SER A 349 15.40 -31.45 -10.20
CA SER A 349 15.65 -30.75 -8.93
C SER A 349 16.55 -29.54 -9.12
N LEU A 350 17.51 -29.59 -10.05
CA LEU A 350 18.35 -28.44 -10.40
C LEU A 350 17.54 -27.32 -11.07
N VAL A 351 16.63 -27.67 -11.98
CA VAL A 351 15.71 -26.71 -12.63
C VAL A 351 14.76 -26.10 -11.60
N LEU A 352 14.22 -26.90 -10.68
CA LEU A 352 13.35 -26.41 -9.60
C LEU A 352 14.09 -25.46 -8.65
N LEU A 353 15.35 -25.78 -8.31
CA LEU A 353 16.19 -24.97 -7.45
C LEU A 353 16.53 -23.63 -8.12
N SER A 354 16.90 -23.65 -9.40
CA SER A 354 17.16 -22.44 -10.19
C SER A 354 15.91 -21.53 -10.29
N ASN A 355 14.75 -22.11 -10.63
CA ASN A 355 13.50 -21.36 -10.74
C ASN A 355 13.02 -20.76 -9.39
N THR A 356 13.24 -21.48 -8.29
CA THR A 356 12.89 -21.01 -6.95
C THR A 356 13.81 -19.87 -6.52
N ALA A 357 15.11 -19.95 -6.84
CA ALA A 357 16.08 -18.89 -6.59
C ALA A 357 15.79 -17.62 -7.41
N VAL A 358 15.39 -17.75 -8.69
CA VAL A 358 14.99 -16.61 -9.53
C VAL A 358 13.73 -15.91 -9.01
N LYS A 359 12.75 -16.65 -8.50
CA LYS A 359 11.55 -16.06 -7.88
C LYS A 359 11.88 -15.36 -6.56
N LEU A 360 12.76 -15.95 -5.75
CA LEU A 360 13.24 -15.35 -4.51
C LEU A 360 14.01 -14.04 -4.79
N LYS A 361 14.86 -14.03 -5.83
CA LYS A 361 15.53 -12.83 -6.34
C LYS A 361 14.56 -11.70 -6.68
N GLN A 362 13.54 -12.00 -7.46
CA GLN A 362 12.58 -10.99 -7.91
C GLN A 362 11.81 -10.39 -6.74
N LEU A 363 11.41 -11.22 -5.77
CA LEU A 363 10.75 -10.77 -4.55
C LEU A 363 11.64 -9.90 -3.67
N ILE A 364 12.92 -10.27 -3.47
CA ILE A 364 13.88 -9.48 -2.70
C ILE A 364 14.16 -8.12 -3.34
N LEU A 365 14.33 -8.07 -4.67
CA LEU A 365 14.58 -6.81 -5.40
C LEU A 365 13.35 -5.90 -5.48
N SER A 366 12.14 -6.47 -5.33
CA SER A 366 10.88 -5.73 -5.41
C SER A 366 10.38 -5.16 -4.08
N ALA A 367 11.16 -5.30 -3.00
CA ALA A 367 10.82 -4.87 -1.65
C ALA A 367 11.85 -3.84 -1.15
N PRO A 368 11.71 -2.54 -1.49
CA PRO A 368 12.79 -1.57 -1.31
C PRO A 368 12.99 -1.11 0.15
N ASP A 369 11.95 -1.15 0.98
CA ASP A 369 11.98 -0.44 2.28
C ASP A 369 11.91 -1.34 3.52
N HIS A 370 11.77 -2.64 3.31
CA HIS A 370 11.76 -3.61 4.38
C HIS A 370 12.43 -4.84 3.80
N LEU A 371 13.60 -5.26 4.30
CA LEU A 371 13.95 -6.68 4.45
C LEU A 371 15.37 -6.80 5.00
N ASP A 372 15.39 -7.33 6.21
CA ASP A 372 16.46 -8.05 6.88
C ASP A 372 16.77 -9.44 6.26
N ALA A 373 15.94 -9.91 5.32
CA ALA A 373 16.05 -11.24 4.70
C ALA A 373 17.29 -11.50 3.82
N PRO A 374 17.86 -10.53 3.08
CA PRO A 374 18.98 -10.78 2.18
C PRO A 374 20.25 -11.27 2.91
N VAL A 375 20.45 -10.82 4.15
CA VAL A 375 21.62 -11.19 4.98
C VAL A 375 21.48 -12.59 5.57
N ASN A 376 20.30 -12.95 6.08
CA ASN A 376 20.02 -14.31 6.57
C ASN A 376 20.08 -15.35 5.45
N ILE A 377 19.52 -15.02 4.28
CA ILE A 377 19.59 -15.87 3.07
C ILE A 377 21.03 -16.06 2.61
N ARG A 378 21.90 -15.03 2.71
CA ARG A 378 23.33 -15.18 2.40
C ARG A 378 24.04 -16.12 3.38
N LEU A 379 23.84 -15.93 4.68
CA LEU A 379 24.51 -16.73 5.73
C LEU A 379 24.08 -18.20 5.70
N GLU A 380 22.80 -18.49 5.45
CA GLU A 380 22.29 -19.85 5.31
C GLU A 380 22.72 -20.50 3.98
N TRP A 381 22.82 -19.73 2.90
CA TRP A 381 23.38 -20.20 1.63
C TRP A 381 24.88 -20.56 1.77
N GLU A 382 25.67 -19.71 2.42
CA GLU A 382 27.10 -19.96 2.68
C GLU A 382 27.32 -21.22 3.55
N ASP A 383 26.48 -21.46 4.57
CA ASP A 383 26.49 -22.68 5.39
C ASP A 383 26.13 -23.95 4.59
N GLN A 384 25.15 -23.87 3.67
CA GLN A 384 24.76 -25.03 2.84
C GLN A 384 25.77 -25.33 1.73
N VAL A 385 26.37 -24.30 1.11
CA VAL A 385 27.47 -24.45 0.14
C VAL A 385 28.66 -25.16 0.80
N ALA A 386 29.03 -24.74 2.01
CA ALA A 386 30.10 -25.37 2.77
C ALA A 386 29.84 -26.85 3.11
N LYS A 387 28.57 -27.26 3.24
CA LYS A 387 28.16 -28.65 3.54
C LYS A 387 28.00 -29.55 2.31
N LYS A 388 27.74 -28.99 1.12
CA LYS A 388 27.32 -29.76 -0.08
C LYS A 388 28.31 -29.68 -1.26
N VAL A 389 29.18 -28.68 -1.31
CA VAL A 389 30.23 -28.58 -2.33
C VAL A 389 31.49 -29.29 -1.83
N THR A 390 31.51 -30.61 -1.98
CA THR A 390 32.70 -31.43 -1.74
C THR A 390 33.58 -31.45 -3.02
N PRO A 391 34.86 -31.88 -2.92
CA PRO A 391 35.74 -32.03 -4.09
C PRO A 391 35.20 -32.96 -5.18
N ASP A 392 34.18 -33.78 -4.87
CA ASP A 392 33.60 -34.81 -5.71
C ASP A 392 32.30 -34.37 -6.43
N ALA A 393 31.81 -33.15 -6.18
CA ALA A 393 30.60 -32.61 -6.82
C ALA A 393 30.78 -32.43 -8.35
N SER A 394 29.73 -32.60 -9.16
CA SER A 394 29.86 -32.44 -10.62
C SER A 394 30.25 -30.99 -11.02
N PRO A 395 30.92 -30.81 -12.17
CA PRO A 395 31.30 -29.48 -12.66
C PRO A 395 30.11 -28.54 -12.85
N GLU A 396 28.97 -29.03 -13.35
CA GLU A 396 27.74 -28.22 -13.46
C GLU A 396 27.24 -27.72 -12.10
N ILE A 397 27.25 -28.59 -11.08
CA ILE A 397 26.80 -28.23 -9.73
C ILE A 397 27.70 -27.14 -9.14
N ARG A 398 29.02 -27.29 -9.25
CA ARG A 398 29.98 -26.28 -8.75
C ARG A 398 29.83 -24.94 -9.46
N ARG A 399 29.58 -24.95 -10.77
CA ARG A 399 29.35 -23.75 -11.57
C ARG A 399 28.06 -23.02 -11.15
N LEU A 400 26.96 -23.75 -11.01
CA LEU A 400 25.67 -23.20 -10.56
C LEU A 400 25.81 -22.53 -9.19
N PHE A 401 26.46 -23.18 -8.22
CA PHE A 401 26.67 -22.61 -6.89
C PHE A 401 27.52 -21.34 -6.89
N ALA A 402 28.57 -21.29 -7.72
CA ALA A 402 29.42 -20.10 -7.86
C ALA A 402 28.67 -18.91 -8.52
N GLU A 403 27.87 -19.17 -9.54
CA GLU A 403 27.02 -18.16 -10.21
C GLU A 403 25.99 -17.59 -9.23
N HIS A 404 25.38 -18.42 -8.40
CA HIS A 404 24.42 -17.99 -7.37
C HIS A 404 25.08 -17.21 -6.22
N GLN A 405 26.27 -17.59 -5.78
CA GLN A 405 26.99 -16.85 -4.72
C GLN A 405 27.40 -15.44 -5.18
N LYS A 406 27.88 -15.33 -6.42
CA LYS A 406 28.17 -14.04 -7.06
C LYS A 406 26.90 -13.18 -7.14
N TRP A 407 25.78 -13.79 -7.51
CA TRP A 407 24.49 -13.11 -7.61
C TRP A 407 23.99 -12.55 -6.25
N ILE A 408 24.07 -13.31 -5.17
CA ILE A 408 23.67 -12.85 -3.82
C ILE A 408 24.52 -11.65 -3.40
N ALA A 409 25.82 -11.68 -3.68
CA ALA A 409 26.73 -10.58 -3.37
C ALA A 409 26.41 -9.29 -4.16
N GLU A 410 26.02 -9.41 -5.43
CA GLU A 410 25.66 -8.28 -6.29
C GLU A 410 24.32 -7.64 -5.86
N ALA A 411 23.29 -8.44 -5.60
CA ALA A 411 21.99 -7.95 -5.14
C ALA A 411 22.07 -7.21 -3.80
N LEU A 412 22.92 -7.70 -2.88
CA LEU A 412 23.20 -7.03 -1.60
C LEU A 412 23.97 -5.72 -1.74
N LYS A 413 24.78 -5.58 -2.80
CA LYS A 413 25.53 -4.35 -3.07
C LYS A 413 24.62 -3.25 -3.62
N GLU A 414 23.68 -3.61 -4.48
CA GLU A 414 22.68 -2.68 -5.04
C GLU A 414 21.67 -2.21 -3.99
N ALA A 415 21.21 -3.11 -3.12
CA ALA A 415 20.30 -2.76 -2.02
C ALA A 415 20.92 -1.84 -0.95
N ASN A 416 22.25 -1.81 -0.83
CA ASN A 416 22.99 -0.96 0.12
C ASN A 416 23.58 0.31 -0.52
N ALA A 417 23.26 0.63 -1.78
CA ALA A 417 23.72 1.85 -2.41
C ALA A 417 22.99 3.07 -1.81
N PRO A 418 23.70 4.15 -1.40
CA PRO A 418 23.05 5.32 -0.83
C PRO A 418 22.17 6.00 -1.88
N GLN A 419 20.85 5.93 -1.72
CA GLN A 419 19.91 6.71 -2.51
C GLN A 419 19.71 8.06 -1.83
N GLY A 420 20.01 9.14 -2.56
CA GLY A 420 19.86 10.51 -2.07
C GLY A 420 18.38 10.87 -1.93
N HIS A 421 17.89 10.85 -0.69
CA HIS A 421 16.63 11.48 -0.31
C HIS A 421 16.91 12.57 0.73
N GLU A 422 16.85 13.83 0.29
CA GLU A 422 16.68 14.97 1.19
C GLU A 422 15.20 15.04 1.59
N ALA A 423 14.91 14.83 2.88
CA ALA A 423 13.59 15.05 3.47
C ALA A 423 13.50 16.50 4.02
N PRO A 424 12.28 17.07 4.18
CA PRO A 424 12.11 18.44 4.63
C PRO A 424 12.58 18.62 6.07
N VAL A 425 13.43 19.62 6.26
CA VAL A 425 13.92 20.11 7.55
C VAL A 425 12.82 20.95 8.20
N ASP A 426 12.26 20.51 9.33
CA ASP A 426 11.80 21.40 10.41
C ASP A 426 11.42 20.61 11.67
N GLY A 427 12.46 20.31 12.46
CA GLY A 427 12.40 19.87 13.84
C GLY A 427 13.81 19.95 14.41
N PRO A 428 14.05 20.38 15.66
CA PRO A 428 15.40 20.57 16.20
C PRO A 428 16.22 19.27 16.36
N TYR A 429 15.68 18.14 15.93
CA TYR A 429 16.35 16.84 15.88
C TYR A 429 16.01 16.18 14.53
N SER A 430 16.84 16.44 13.51
CA SER A 430 16.69 15.78 12.21
C SER A 430 17.16 14.32 12.32
N TYR A 431 16.54 13.41 11.56
CA TYR A 431 16.96 11.99 11.46
C TYR A 431 18.44 11.81 11.10
N ASP A 432 19.07 12.81 10.49
CA ASP A 432 20.49 12.82 10.16
C ASP A 432 21.41 13.05 11.39
N ASP A 433 20.92 13.69 12.46
CA ASP A 433 21.74 14.02 13.64
C ASP A 433 22.08 12.79 14.51
N MET A 434 21.26 11.73 14.48
CA MET A 434 21.49 10.51 15.28
C MET A 434 22.54 9.57 14.70
N VAL A 435 22.84 9.68 13.41
CA VAL A 435 23.86 8.86 12.73
C VAL A 435 25.27 9.16 13.28
N GLY A 436 25.49 10.37 13.81
CA GLY A 436 26.76 10.83 14.40
C GLY A 436 26.93 10.60 15.91
N VAL A 437 25.97 9.98 16.60
CA VAL A 437 26.04 9.74 18.05
C VAL A 437 27.11 8.69 18.38
N ASP A 438 28.11 9.07 19.19
CA ASP A 438 29.19 8.18 19.61
C ASP A 438 28.71 7.03 20.51
N LEU A 439 29.53 5.98 20.60
CA LEU A 439 29.24 4.77 21.38
C LEU A 439 28.96 5.07 22.87
N ALA A 440 29.62 6.07 23.45
CA ALA A 440 29.48 6.40 24.86
C ALA A 440 28.12 7.05 25.15
N ARG A 441 27.67 7.96 24.27
CA ARG A 441 26.35 8.58 24.35
C ARG A 441 25.24 7.58 24.04
N GLY A 442 25.42 6.72 23.04
CA GLY A 442 24.47 5.65 22.72
C GLY A 442 24.26 4.66 23.87
N LEU A 443 25.35 4.21 24.52
CA LEU A 443 25.27 3.37 25.72
C LEU A 443 24.61 4.08 26.91
N LYS A 444 24.86 5.38 27.08
CA LYS A 444 24.21 6.18 28.14
C LYS A 444 22.70 6.27 27.95
N LEU A 445 22.23 6.36 26.70
CA LEU A 445 20.81 6.36 26.36
C LEU A 445 20.19 4.98 26.61
N LEU A 446 20.77 3.92 26.03
CA LEU A 446 20.28 2.54 26.16
C LEU A 446 20.21 2.05 27.61
N LEU A 447 21.21 2.37 28.42
CA LEU A 447 21.34 1.91 29.81
C LEU A 447 20.89 2.97 30.81
N GLY A 448 20.21 4.01 30.33
CA GLY A 448 19.61 5.03 31.18
C GLY A 448 18.51 4.45 32.07
N GLN A 449 18.13 5.17 33.12
CA GLN A 449 17.00 4.79 34.00
C GLN A 449 15.64 5.26 33.47
N ASP A 450 15.61 5.78 32.24
CA ASP A 450 14.51 6.56 31.71
C ASP A 450 14.01 5.97 30.39
N GLU A 451 12.71 5.75 30.27
CA GLU A 451 12.12 4.99 29.18
C GLU A 451 12.26 5.66 27.81
N LEU A 452 12.26 7.00 27.78
CA LEU A 452 12.49 7.75 26.55
C LEU A 452 13.96 7.68 26.12
N ALA A 453 14.89 7.82 27.06
CA ALA A 453 16.32 7.64 26.80
C ALA A 453 16.62 6.22 26.28
N GLU A 454 15.98 5.20 26.85
CA GLU A 454 16.06 3.84 26.31
C GLU A 454 15.50 3.75 24.88
N SER A 455 14.43 4.48 24.57
CA SER A 455 13.81 4.50 23.25
C SER A 455 14.69 5.20 22.21
N GLU A 456 15.28 6.35 22.56
CA GLU A 456 16.30 7.03 21.75
C GLU A 456 17.56 6.17 21.60
N GLY A 457 17.92 5.41 22.64
CA GLY A 457 19.01 4.45 22.60
C GLY A 457 18.71 3.30 21.64
N VAL A 458 17.49 2.77 21.66
CA VAL A 458 17.01 1.75 20.71
C VAL A 458 16.99 2.30 19.29
N GLU A 459 16.51 3.52 19.09
CA GLU A 459 16.53 4.21 17.80
C GLU A 459 17.96 4.42 17.31
N TRP A 460 18.88 4.85 18.17
CA TRP A 460 20.30 4.95 17.85
C TRP A 460 20.87 3.61 17.41
N VAL A 461 20.58 2.52 18.13
CA VAL A 461 21.04 1.17 17.73
C VAL A 461 20.54 0.81 16.35
N LEU A 462 19.24 1.00 16.09
CA LEU A 462 18.57 0.56 14.86
C LEU A 462 18.73 1.54 13.68
N SER A 463 19.19 2.77 13.92
CA SER A 463 19.32 3.81 12.89
C SER A 463 20.20 3.39 11.71
N GLY A 464 19.70 3.57 10.48
CA GLY A 464 20.42 3.15 9.28
C GLY A 464 20.48 1.62 9.07
N GLY A 465 19.51 0.89 9.63
CA GLY A 465 19.23 -0.51 9.34
C GLY A 465 20.07 -1.53 10.12
N ILE A 466 19.70 -2.82 9.98
CA ILE A 466 20.30 -3.88 10.81
C ILE A 466 21.81 -4.03 10.62
N SER A 467 22.34 -3.74 9.44
CA SER A 467 23.79 -3.87 9.18
C SER A 467 24.59 -2.93 10.07
N ARG A 468 24.12 -1.69 10.25
CA ARG A 468 24.71 -0.71 11.18
C ARG A 468 24.40 -1.07 12.63
N ALA A 469 23.21 -1.59 12.92
CA ALA A 469 22.86 -2.09 14.25
C ALA A 469 23.80 -3.22 14.70
N ALA A 470 24.11 -4.18 13.82
CA ALA A 470 25.04 -5.26 14.08
C ALA A 470 26.46 -4.75 14.36
N GLU A 471 26.94 -3.75 13.60
CA GLU A 471 28.22 -3.10 13.86
C GLU A 471 28.25 -2.42 15.24
N ARG A 472 27.18 -1.70 15.60
CA ARG A 472 27.05 -1.08 16.93
C ARG A 472 26.97 -2.12 18.03
N LEU A 473 26.25 -3.23 17.83
CA LEU A 473 26.14 -4.32 18.80
C LEU A 473 27.49 -5.04 19.01
N GLU A 474 28.30 -5.20 17.96
CA GLU A 474 29.68 -5.69 18.11
C GLU A 474 30.59 -4.69 18.85
N LYS A 475 30.42 -3.38 18.65
CA LYS A 475 31.13 -2.36 19.45
C LYS A 475 30.69 -2.37 20.92
N ILE A 476 29.40 -2.55 21.19
CA ILE A 476 28.82 -2.68 22.54
C ILE A 476 29.33 -3.96 23.22
N LYS A 477 29.47 -5.05 22.46
CA LYS A 477 30.06 -6.30 22.91
C LYS A 477 31.54 -6.15 23.26
N ALA A 478 32.31 -5.45 22.43
CA ALA A 478 33.69 -5.09 22.73
C ALA A 478 33.82 -4.24 24.00
N ALA A 479 32.79 -3.43 24.31
CA ALA A 479 32.69 -2.66 25.55
C ALA A 479 32.14 -3.45 26.76
N GLY A 480 31.81 -4.73 26.59
CA GLY A 480 31.32 -5.60 27.68
C GLY A 480 29.90 -5.29 28.17
N GLN A 481 29.10 -4.53 27.40
CA GLN A 481 27.75 -4.10 27.80
C GLN A 481 26.61 -4.80 27.06
N LEU A 482 26.92 -5.79 26.21
CA LEU A 482 25.96 -6.44 25.33
C LEU A 482 24.78 -7.09 26.08
N GLU A 483 25.06 -7.77 27.19
CA GLU A 483 24.01 -8.50 27.91
C GLU A 483 22.93 -7.57 28.48
N ALA A 484 23.34 -6.39 28.97
CA ALA A 484 22.43 -5.37 29.49
C ALA A 484 21.64 -4.67 28.38
N VAL A 485 22.29 -4.39 27.24
CA VAL A 485 21.61 -3.85 26.06
C VAL A 485 20.59 -4.85 25.50
N PHE A 486 20.90 -6.15 25.54
CA PHE A 486 19.96 -7.20 25.18
C PHE A 486 18.71 -7.24 26.06
N ASP A 487 18.81 -6.97 27.36
CA ASP A 487 17.63 -6.88 28.22
C ASP A 487 16.74 -5.68 27.86
N VAL A 488 17.35 -4.56 27.46
CA VAL A 488 16.64 -3.37 26.97
C VAL A 488 15.92 -3.68 25.65
N LEU A 489 16.64 -4.26 24.68
CA LEU A 489 16.07 -4.63 23.38
C LEU A 489 14.94 -5.64 23.52
N TRP A 490 15.04 -6.61 24.43
CA TRP A 490 13.98 -7.57 24.71
C TRP A 490 12.74 -6.90 25.31
N ARG A 491 12.92 -6.05 26.33
CA ARG A 491 11.82 -5.33 26.98
C ARG A 491 11.11 -4.37 26.01
N ARG A 492 11.84 -3.78 25.08
CA ARG A 492 11.30 -2.85 24.06
C ARG A 492 10.89 -3.54 22.77
N LEU A 493 11.05 -4.86 22.66
CA LEU A 493 10.76 -5.62 21.45
C LEU A 493 9.33 -5.40 20.88
N PRO A 494 8.26 -5.32 21.69
CA PRO A 494 6.92 -5.00 21.18
C PRO A 494 6.84 -3.60 20.57
N ARG A 495 7.54 -2.62 21.16
CA ARG A 495 7.62 -1.25 20.64
C ARG A 495 8.44 -1.21 19.35
N ILE A 496 9.56 -1.92 19.30
CA ILE A 496 10.36 -2.07 18.08
C ILE A 496 9.50 -2.63 16.94
N ARG A 497 8.61 -3.61 17.21
CA ARG A 497 7.66 -4.10 16.20
C ARG A 497 6.72 -3.02 15.65
N LEU A 498 6.29 -2.10 16.50
CA LEU A 498 5.30 -1.07 16.17
C LEU A 498 5.92 0.13 15.46
N TYR A 499 7.12 0.56 15.87
CA TYR A 499 7.78 1.77 15.39
C TYR A 499 8.91 1.50 14.37
N HIS A 500 9.49 0.29 14.38
CA HIS A 500 10.56 -0.14 13.49
C HIS A 500 10.28 -1.54 12.90
N PRO A 501 9.12 -1.74 12.23
CA PRO A 501 8.72 -3.04 11.70
C PRO A 501 9.76 -3.64 10.74
N GLU A 502 10.50 -2.79 10.04
CA GLU A 502 11.58 -3.15 9.12
C GLU A 502 12.76 -3.86 9.79
N SER A 503 13.06 -3.51 11.03
CA SER A 503 14.23 -3.99 11.79
C SER A 503 13.89 -5.14 12.76
N PHE A 504 12.59 -5.41 12.95
CA PHE A 504 12.10 -6.35 13.96
C PHE A 504 12.54 -7.79 13.67
N SER A 505 12.47 -8.22 12.41
CA SER A 505 12.72 -9.61 12.01
C SER A 505 14.21 -10.00 12.07
N ALA A 506 15.16 -9.19 11.58
CA ALA A 506 16.57 -9.50 11.83
C ALA A 506 16.95 -9.24 13.27
N LEU A 507 16.34 -8.31 14.00
CA LEU A 507 16.69 -8.19 15.42
C LEU A 507 16.40 -9.52 16.14
N MET A 508 15.25 -10.15 15.89
CA MET A 508 14.97 -11.49 16.41
C MET A 508 15.98 -12.54 15.92
N GLY A 509 16.33 -12.51 14.63
CA GLY A 509 17.34 -13.40 14.06
C GLY A 509 18.73 -13.24 14.68
N TYR A 510 19.17 -12.00 14.89
CA TYR A 510 20.43 -11.63 15.52
C TYR A 510 20.46 -12.03 16.99
N LEU A 511 19.38 -11.80 17.74
CA LEU A 511 19.24 -12.30 19.11
C LEU A 511 19.41 -13.82 19.10
N LEU A 512 18.63 -14.55 18.30
CA LEU A 512 18.71 -16.02 18.24
C LEU A 512 20.11 -16.54 17.84
N TRP A 513 20.76 -15.89 16.89
CA TRP A 513 22.13 -16.22 16.45
C TRP A 513 23.16 -15.94 17.54
N SER A 514 23.08 -14.79 18.21
CA SER A 514 24.06 -14.36 19.22
C SER A 514 24.06 -15.26 20.46
N ASN A 515 22.88 -15.71 20.93
CA ASN A 515 22.77 -16.59 22.08
C ASN A 515 21.52 -17.47 22.03
N LYS A 516 21.59 -18.56 21.27
CA LYS A 516 20.47 -19.49 21.07
C LYS A 516 19.83 -19.96 22.38
N THR A 517 20.64 -20.25 23.40
CA THR A 517 20.16 -20.74 24.71
C THR A 517 19.33 -19.68 25.44
N ARG A 518 19.69 -18.40 25.32
CA ARG A 518 18.96 -17.29 25.96
C ARG A 518 17.64 -16.97 25.26
N TRP A 519 17.57 -17.12 23.93
CA TRP A 519 16.49 -16.57 23.11
C TRP A 519 15.51 -17.57 22.53
N ALA A 520 15.90 -18.83 22.31
CA ALA A 520 15.06 -19.80 21.60
C ALA A 520 13.65 -19.96 22.19
N ALA A 521 13.55 -20.11 23.52
CA ALA A 521 12.26 -20.24 24.19
C ALA A 521 11.43 -18.95 24.12
N ARG A 522 12.07 -17.80 24.37
CA ARG A 522 11.45 -16.46 24.30
C ARG A 522 10.86 -16.16 22.93
N LEU A 523 11.64 -16.36 21.87
CA LEU A 523 11.22 -16.08 20.50
C LEU A 523 10.18 -17.09 19.99
N SER A 524 10.21 -18.34 20.48
CA SER A 524 9.15 -19.31 20.24
C SER A 524 7.81 -18.82 20.82
N HIS A 525 7.82 -18.29 22.04
CA HIS A 525 6.62 -17.71 22.66
C HIS A 525 6.14 -16.44 21.94
N VAL A 526 7.05 -15.60 21.43
CA VAL A 526 6.68 -14.45 20.58
C VAL A 526 5.98 -14.94 19.31
N SER A 527 6.54 -15.93 18.62
CA SER A 527 5.94 -16.53 17.42
C SER A 527 4.54 -17.07 17.70
N LEU A 528 4.35 -17.77 18.82
CA LEU A 528 3.04 -18.21 19.28
C LEU A 528 2.09 -17.01 19.46
N CYS A 529 2.50 -15.96 20.18
CA CYS A 529 1.67 -14.79 20.41
C CYS A 529 1.35 -13.99 19.12
N CYS A 530 2.15 -14.15 18.06
CA CYS A 530 1.94 -13.47 16.78
C CYS A 530 1.13 -14.29 15.77
N SER A 531 0.98 -15.59 15.98
CA SER A 531 0.28 -16.48 15.04
C SER A 531 -1.22 -16.22 15.03
N SER A 532 -1.79 -16.00 13.84
CA SER A 532 -3.24 -15.81 13.66
C SER A 532 -4.11 -16.99 14.11
N GLU A 533 -3.50 -18.17 14.27
CA GLU A 533 -4.16 -19.40 14.73
C GLU A 533 -4.29 -19.47 16.25
N THR A 534 -3.45 -18.73 16.98
CA THR A 534 -3.38 -18.73 18.45
C THR A 534 -4.70 -18.28 19.07
N ARG A 535 -5.18 -19.07 20.02
CA ARG A 535 -6.36 -18.78 20.85
C ARG A 535 -5.93 -18.42 22.25
N ARG A 536 -6.87 -17.85 23.02
CA ARG A 536 -6.66 -17.54 24.44
C ARG A 536 -6.15 -18.76 25.22
N GLN A 537 -6.76 -19.93 25.00
CA GLN A 537 -6.37 -21.20 25.63
C GLN A 537 -4.92 -21.65 25.34
N ASP A 538 -4.33 -21.19 24.22
CA ASP A 538 -2.97 -21.54 23.83
C ASP A 538 -1.96 -20.55 24.41
N ALA A 539 -2.32 -19.27 24.46
CA ALA A 539 -1.45 -18.19 24.96
C ALA A 539 -1.42 -18.09 26.49
N GLU A 540 -2.56 -18.33 27.16
CA GLU A 540 -2.72 -18.17 28.61
C GLU A 540 -1.78 -19.07 29.44
N PRO A 541 -1.61 -20.37 29.12
CA PRO A 541 -0.64 -21.22 29.81
C PRO A 541 0.81 -20.74 29.64
N VAL A 542 1.17 -20.28 28.44
CA VAL A 542 2.52 -19.80 28.13
C VAL A 542 2.83 -18.51 28.90
N LEU A 543 1.88 -17.58 28.95
CA LEU A 543 1.99 -16.35 29.73
C LEU A 543 2.04 -16.63 31.24
N ALA A 544 1.25 -17.58 31.73
CA ALA A 544 1.24 -17.97 33.14
C ALA A 544 2.58 -18.58 33.58
N GLN A 545 3.23 -19.36 32.72
CA GLN A 545 4.52 -20.00 32.99
C GLN A 545 5.72 -19.09 32.73
N ALA A 546 5.56 -18.00 31.97
CA ALA A 546 6.61 -17.03 31.72
C ALA A 546 7.00 -16.26 32.99
N ALA A 547 8.30 -15.93 33.10
CA ALA A 547 8.81 -15.02 34.12
C ALA A 547 8.11 -13.65 34.01
N VAL A 548 7.98 -12.92 35.13
CA VAL A 548 7.20 -11.66 35.19
C VAL A 548 7.64 -10.65 34.12
N ALA A 549 8.96 -10.52 33.89
CA ALA A 549 9.51 -9.62 32.86
C ALA A 549 9.17 -10.07 31.43
N ASP A 550 9.19 -11.38 31.16
CA ASP A 550 8.87 -11.94 29.84
C ASP A 550 7.36 -11.91 29.57
N ARG A 551 6.54 -12.13 30.61
CA ARG A 551 5.07 -12.14 30.52
C ARG A 551 4.51 -10.83 29.96
N ARG A 552 5.07 -9.69 30.40
CA ARG A 552 4.65 -8.37 29.91
C ARG A 552 4.97 -8.18 28.43
N VAL A 553 6.20 -8.50 28.04
CA VAL A 553 6.63 -8.45 26.63
C VAL A 553 5.74 -9.33 25.74
N LEU A 554 5.46 -10.56 26.18
CA LEU A 554 4.62 -11.50 25.45
C LEU A 554 3.15 -11.05 25.39
N ALA A 555 2.60 -10.53 26.49
CA ALA A 555 1.23 -10.01 26.51
C ALA A 555 1.07 -8.79 25.58
N SER A 556 2.08 -7.91 25.48
CA SER A 556 2.04 -6.77 24.56
C SER A 556 1.91 -7.16 23.09
N PHE A 557 2.47 -8.30 22.67
CA PHE A 557 2.25 -8.79 21.30
C PHE A 557 0.80 -9.19 21.04
N LEU A 558 0.08 -9.66 22.07
CA LEU A 558 -1.32 -10.03 21.95
C LEU A 558 -2.26 -8.82 21.83
N LEU A 559 -1.83 -7.60 22.18
CA LEU A 559 -2.63 -6.38 21.98
C LEU A 559 -2.97 -6.17 20.50
N THR A 560 -2.06 -6.54 19.61
CA THR A 560 -2.23 -6.44 18.15
C THR A 560 -2.82 -7.70 17.49
N HIS A 561 -3.31 -8.66 18.29
CA HIS A 561 -3.75 -9.95 17.77
C HIS A 561 -5.10 -9.83 17.02
N PRO A 562 -5.31 -10.53 15.88
CA PRO A 562 -6.56 -10.45 15.12
C PRO A 562 -7.79 -10.94 15.90
N ARG A 563 -7.61 -11.87 16.84
CA ARG A 563 -8.70 -12.42 17.67
C ARG A 563 -8.92 -11.61 18.94
N LYS A 564 -10.19 -11.23 19.18
CA LYS A 564 -10.63 -10.46 20.36
C LYS A 564 -10.26 -11.13 21.68
N GLU A 565 -10.45 -12.44 21.80
CA GLU A 565 -10.15 -13.20 23.03
C GLU A 565 -8.68 -13.09 23.47
N CYS A 566 -7.75 -13.01 22.52
CA CYS A 566 -6.32 -12.82 22.81
C CYS A 566 -6.02 -11.37 23.20
N ARG A 567 -6.65 -10.38 22.54
CA ARG A 567 -6.53 -8.98 22.92
C ARG A 567 -7.09 -8.71 24.31
N SER A 568 -8.23 -9.32 24.65
CA SER A 568 -8.81 -9.22 26.00
C SER A 568 -7.87 -9.79 27.07
N LEU A 569 -7.23 -10.93 26.81
CA LEU A 569 -6.19 -11.47 27.71
C LEU A 569 -5.02 -10.48 27.89
N ALA A 570 -4.56 -9.84 26.81
CA ALA A 570 -3.52 -8.82 26.88
C ALA A 570 -3.94 -7.64 27.76
N ILE A 571 -5.17 -7.14 27.56
CA ILE A 571 -5.73 -6.00 28.29
C ILE A 571 -5.88 -6.31 29.79
N GLU A 572 -6.26 -7.54 30.14
CA GLU A 572 -6.36 -8.02 31.53
C GLU A 572 -5.00 -8.09 32.23
N LEU A 573 -3.93 -8.46 31.49
CA LEU A 573 -2.60 -8.68 32.06
C LEU A 573 -1.72 -7.42 32.10
N LEU A 574 -1.96 -6.46 31.21
CA LEU A 574 -1.09 -5.29 31.05
C LEU A 574 -1.55 -4.11 31.92
N PRO A 575 -0.62 -3.43 32.63
CA PRO A 575 -0.95 -2.23 33.37
C PRO A 575 -1.35 -1.08 32.40
N PRO A 576 -2.08 -0.06 32.88
CA PRO A 576 -2.51 1.05 32.03
C PRO A 576 -1.38 1.71 31.23
N VAL A 577 -0.19 1.89 31.82
CA VAL A 577 0.97 2.50 31.15
C VAL A 577 1.39 1.78 29.87
N GLU A 578 1.42 0.45 29.87
CA GLU A 578 1.82 -0.35 28.68
C GLU A 578 0.74 -0.37 27.60
N ARG A 579 -0.52 -0.14 27.98
CA ARG A 579 -1.66 -0.01 27.04
C ARG A 579 -1.69 1.36 26.35
N TRP A 580 -1.24 2.41 27.04
CA TRP A 580 -1.09 3.74 26.45
C TRP A 580 -0.06 3.75 25.33
N ASP A 581 1.10 3.09 25.50
CA ASP A 581 2.15 3.06 24.48
C ASP A 581 1.67 2.45 23.14
N ALA A 582 0.81 1.44 23.20
CA ALA A 582 0.17 0.87 22.02
C ALA A 582 -0.83 1.86 21.40
N LEU A 583 -1.66 2.52 22.22
CA LEU A 583 -2.65 3.49 21.76
C LEU A 583 -2.03 4.70 21.03
N LEU A 584 -0.82 5.11 21.42
CA LEU A 584 -0.10 6.25 20.84
C LEU A 584 0.57 5.93 19.49
N CYS A 585 0.59 4.68 19.07
CA CYS A 585 1.23 4.29 17.81
C CYS A 585 0.24 4.37 16.64
N GLU A 586 0.64 5.08 15.58
CA GLU A 586 -0.15 5.29 14.36
C GLU A 586 -0.51 3.97 13.64
N ASN A 587 0.30 2.92 13.84
CA ASN A 587 0.15 1.62 13.19
C ASN A 587 -0.81 0.66 13.92
N VAL A 588 -1.50 1.08 14.99
CA VAL A 588 -2.44 0.21 15.71
C VAL A 588 -3.82 0.18 15.03
N PRO A 589 -4.35 -1.01 14.66
CA PRO A 589 -5.65 -1.12 14.01
C PRO A 589 -6.80 -0.52 14.82
N LEU A 590 -7.68 0.23 14.15
CA LEU A 590 -8.80 0.97 14.73
C LEU A 590 -9.71 0.16 15.68
N LEU A 591 -9.98 -1.11 15.33
CA LEU A 591 -10.80 -2.01 16.17
C LEU A 591 -10.18 -2.25 17.55
N MET A 592 -8.84 -2.25 17.62
CA MET A 592 -8.07 -2.45 18.84
C MET A 592 -8.00 -1.15 19.64
N THR A 593 -7.90 -0.01 18.96
CA THR A 593 -7.96 1.32 19.55
C THR A 593 -9.27 1.52 20.33
N HIS A 594 -10.41 1.06 19.79
CA HIS A 594 -11.69 1.11 20.50
C HIS A 594 -11.72 0.25 21.79
N GLU A 595 -11.21 -0.97 21.73
CA GLU A 595 -11.16 -1.88 22.89
C GLU A 595 -10.23 -1.34 23.99
N LEU A 596 -9.07 -0.79 23.61
CA LEU A 596 -8.12 -0.17 24.52
C LEU A 596 -8.68 1.11 25.15
N LEU A 597 -9.28 2.00 24.36
CA LEU A 597 -9.92 3.22 24.86
C LEU A 597 -11.05 2.90 25.84
N SER A 598 -11.89 1.92 25.52
CA SER A 598 -13.00 1.49 26.39
C SER A 598 -12.49 1.01 27.75
N GLN A 599 -11.41 0.22 27.77
CA GLN A 599 -10.83 -0.22 29.05
C GLN A 599 -10.11 0.94 29.76
N MET A 600 -9.45 1.85 29.04
CA MET A 600 -8.79 3.01 29.65
C MET A 600 -9.78 3.98 30.28
N GLN A 601 -11.02 4.08 29.77
CA GLN A 601 -12.11 4.82 30.42
C GLN A 601 -12.52 4.25 31.79
N VAL A 602 -12.36 2.95 31.98
CA VAL A 602 -12.63 2.30 33.28
C VAL A 602 -11.46 2.51 34.24
N ASP A 603 -10.24 2.40 33.73
CA ASP A 603 -9.04 2.36 34.56
C ASP A 603 -8.41 3.74 34.84
N CYS A 604 -8.76 4.78 34.06
CA CYS A 604 -8.19 6.13 34.15
C CYS A 604 -9.28 7.20 34.33
N ARG A 605 -8.93 8.33 34.96
CA ARG A 605 -9.83 9.48 35.08
C ARG A 605 -10.14 10.10 33.70
N SER A 606 -11.39 10.55 33.51
CA SER A 606 -11.88 11.14 32.26
C SER A 606 -11.05 12.32 31.76
N GLU A 607 -10.56 13.16 32.68
CA GLU A 607 -9.68 14.31 32.40
C GLU A 607 -8.36 13.91 31.69
N HIS A 608 -7.79 12.74 32.00
CA HIS A 608 -6.54 12.29 31.39
C HIS A 608 -6.74 11.75 29.97
N ILE A 609 -7.87 11.08 29.72
CA ILE A 609 -8.19 10.53 28.40
C ILE A 609 -8.44 11.66 27.40
N ALA A 610 -9.10 12.73 27.85
CA ALA A 610 -9.34 13.93 27.05
C ALA A 610 -8.05 14.69 26.72
N VAL A 611 -7.05 14.66 27.62
CA VAL A 611 -5.73 15.23 27.39
C VAL A 611 -4.92 14.40 26.39
N THR A 612 -4.89 13.08 26.54
CA THR A 612 -4.17 12.18 25.61
C THR A 612 -4.77 12.22 24.21
N ALA A 613 -6.10 12.23 24.07
CA ALA A 613 -6.76 12.34 22.77
C ALA A 613 -6.40 13.63 22.01
N ARG A 614 -6.10 14.72 22.74
CA ARG A 614 -5.61 15.98 22.16
C ARG A 614 -4.13 15.90 21.75
N ALA A 615 -3.29 15.30 22.60
CA ALA A 615 -1.85 15.11 22.37
C ALA A 615 -1.52 14.25 21.15
N CYS A 616 -2.38 13.27 20.86
CA CYS A 616 -2.14 12.35 19.76
C CYS A 616 -2.23 12.98 18.37
N GLY A 617 -2.53 14.27 18.20
CA GLY A 617 -2.53 14.87 16.86
C GLY A 617 -3.41 14.12 15.85
N ASN A 618 -4.52 13.56 16.34
CA ASN A 618 -5.61 12.96 15.60
C ASN A 618 -5.35 11.92 14.47
N PRO A 619 -4.82 10.73 14.79
CA PRO A 619 -5.00 9.50 14.00
C PRO A 619 -6.40 8.87 14.21
N LEU A 620 -7.17 9.35 15.20
CA LEU A 620 -8.51 8.87 15.54
C LEU A 620 -9.65 9.48 14.71
N THR A 621 -9.41 10.44 13.80
CA THR A 621 -10.48 11.01 12.95
C THR A 621 -10.30 10.77 11.45
N GLN A 622 -9.21 10.14 11.01
CA GLN A 622 -8.95 10.01 9.56
C GLN A 622 -9.54 8.76 8.92
N GLY A 623 -10.30 7.93 9.64
CA GLY A 623 -10.88 6.72 9.05
C GLY A 623 -12.03 6.10 9.84
N LEU A 624 -13.12 6.83 10.09
CA LEU A 624 -14.26 6.30 10.83
C LEU A 624 -15.59 6.42 10.08
N THR A 625 -16.33 5.32 10.06
CA THR A 625 -17.68 5.21 9.49
C THR A 625 -18.66 6.18 10.17
N ARG A 626 -19.62 6.68 9.39
CA ARG A 626 -20.64 7.67 9.80
C ARG A 626 -21.37 7.31 11.10
N SER A 627 -21.62 6.00 11.33
CA SER A 627 -22.27 5.46 12.53
C SER A 627 -21.40 5.57 13.80
N PHE A 628 -20.07 5.48 13.68
CA PHE A 628 -19.17 5.76 14.80
C PHE A 628 -19.07 7.26 15.06
N MET A 629 -19.01 8.08 14.01
CA MET A 629 -19.03 9.55 14.14
C MET A 629 -20.30 10.07 14.84
N GLU A 630 -21.44 9.37 14.74
CA GLU A 630 -22.66 9.69 15.49
C GLU A 630 -22.60 9.27 16.96
N SER A 631 -22.05 8.10 17.29
CA SER A 631 -21.79 7.69 18.68
C SER A 631 -20.71 8.56 19.35
N PHE A 632 -19.67 8.93 18.59
CA PHE A 632 -18.59 9.84 19.00
C PHE A 632 -19.09 11.29 19.13
N LYS A 633 -19.96 11.76 18.22
CA LYS A 633 -20.68 13.03 18.39
C LYS A 633 -21.61 12.99 19.59
N SER A 634 -22.28 11.87 19.89
CA SER A 634 -23.10 11.75 21.10
C SER A 634 -22.29 11.84 22.39
N PHE A 635 -21.03 11.40 22.38
CA PHE A 635 -20.08 11.58 23.49
C PHE A 635 -19.62 13.05 23.63
N PHE A 636 -19.53 13.80 22.53
CA PHE A 636 -19.11 15.21 22.45
C PHE A 636 -20.25 16.25 22.31
N LEU A 637 -21.52 15.83 22.34
CA LEU A 637 -22.68 16.72 22.19
C LEU A 637 -22.98 17.52 23.47
N GLN A 638 -22.23 17.28 24.56
CA GLN A 638 -21.91 18.35 25.49
C GLN A 638 -20.72 19.09 24.90
N GLN A 639 -20.97 20.30 24.39
CA GLN A 639 -19.96 21.16 23.77
C GLN A 639 -18.62 21.02 24.52
N PRO A 640 -17.48 20.83 23.84
CA PRO A 640 -16.18 20.81 24.49
C PRO A 640 -15.92 22.21 25.05
N VAL A 641 -16.36 22.45 26.27
CA VAL A 641 -15.74 23.41 27.17
C VAL A 641 -14.38 22.79 27.51
N GLU A 642 -13.35 23.61 27.68
CA GLU A 642 -12.12 23.13 28.33
C GLU A 642 -12.50 22.52 29.68
N ASP A 643 -12.67 21.19 29.73
CA ASP A 643 -12.64 20.47 30.99
C ASP A 643 -11.29 20.80 31.62
N ALA A 644 -11.38 21.31 32.85
CA ALA A 644 -10.33 22.01 33.56
C ALA A 644 -8.92 21.43 33.31
N LYS A 645 -7.92 22.33 33.17
CA LYS A 645 -6.51 21.96 33.16
C LYS A 645 -6.25 20.93 34.28
N PRO A 646 -5.56 19.80 34.01
CA PRO A 646 -5.36 18.77 35.02
C PRO A 646 -4.69 19.37 36.25
N ALA A 647 -5.25 19.14 37.44
CA ALA A 647 -4.79 19.81 38.66
C ALA A 647 -3.30 19.56 38.97
N ASN A 648 -2.75 18.41 38.54
CA ASN A 648 -1.32 18.14 38.45
C ASN A 648 -1.07 16.96 37.49
N LEU A 649 0.19 16.78 37.06
CA LEU A 649 0.57 15.74 36.11
C LEU A 649 1.03 14.42 36.77
N ARG A 650 1.04 14.31 38.11
CA ARG A 650 1.66 13.18 38.82
C ARG A 650 1.06 11.81 38.51
N SER A 651 -0.21 11.78 38.08
CA SER A 651 -0.95 10.56 37.74
C SER A 651 -0.94 10.21 36.25
N ILE A 652 -0.37 11.08 35.40
CA ILE A 652 -0.21 10.82 33.98
C ILE A 652 1.10 10.05 33.80
N PRO A 653 1.16 8.94 33.04
CA PRO A 653 2.41 8.27 32.75
C PRO A 653 3.48 9.22 32.19
N LEU A 654 4.72 9.07 32.65
CA LEU A 654 5.85 9.92 32.26
C LEU A 654 6.06 10.02 30.73
N PRO A 655 5.89 8.95 29.93
CA PRO A 655 6.01 9.04 28.47
C PRO A 655 4.99 10.00 27.83
N ILE A 656 3.74 9.99 28.33
CA ILE A 656 2.67 10.88 27.85
C ILE A 656 2.96 12.32 28.25
N GLN A 657 3.41 12.53 29.49
CA GLN A 657 3.83 13.84 29.96
C GLN A 657 4.91 14.46 29.05
N ARG A 658 5.91 13.70 28.63
CA ARG A 658 6.97 14.20 27.75
C ARG A 658 6.52 14.44 26.31
N LYS A 659 5.66 13.58 25.75
CA LYS A 659 5.05 13.83 24.44
C LYS A 659 4.22 15.11 24.44
N LEU A 660 3.40 15.31 25.47
CA LEU A 660 2.67 16.57 25.66
C LEU A 660 3.61 17.77 25.71
N ALA A 661 4.72 17.64 26.41
CA ALA A 661 5.72 18.69 26.54
C ALA A 661 6.42 19.02 25.22
N HIS A 662 6.82 18.00 24.45
CA HIS A 662 7.40 18.12 23.10
C HIS A 662 6.43 18.79 22.12
N ASP A 663 5.15 18.40 22.19
CA ASP A 663 4.10 18.91 21.31
C ASP A 663 3.56 20.29 21.78
N GLY A 664 4.16 20.88 22.82
CA GLY A 664 3.86 22.23 23.30
C GLY A 664 2.58 22.36 24.12
N HIS A 665 2.05 21.27 24.67
CA HIS A 665 0.85 21.25 25.51
C HIS A 665 1.17 21.37 26.99
N PHE A 666 0.33 22.10 27.75
CA PHE A 666 0.42 22.27 29.21
C PHE A 666 1.80 22.75 29.71
N ILE A 667 2.49 23.57 28.89
CA ILE A 667 3.84 24.12 29.12
C ILE A 667 4.03 24.65 30.55
N GLU A 668 3.03 25.33 31.11
CA GLU A 668 3.05 25.90 32.48
C GLU A 668 3.33 24.85 33.57
N TYR A 669 2.96 23.58 33.37
CA TYR A 669 3.22 22.49 34.32
C TYR A 669 4.63 21.91 34.19
N PHE A 670 5.22 21.94 33.00
CA PHE A 670 6.56 21.41 32.74
C PHE A 670 7.65 22.42 33.09
N ILE A 671 7.41 23.72 32.89
CA ILE A 671 8.37 24.78 33.22
C ILE A 671 8.22 25.24 34.69
N CYS A 672 8.35 24.30 35.62
CA CYS A 672 8.33 24.62 37.06
C CYS A 672 9.72 24.55 37.71
N SER A 673 10.71 23.95 37.04
CA SER A 673 12.08 23.78 37.58
C SER A 673 13.11 23.64 36.46
N ALA A 674 14.14 24.48 36.45
CA ALA A 674 15.24 24.44 35.48
C ALA A 674 16.15 23.18 35.59
N ARG A 675 15.87 22.28 36.54
CA ARG A 675 16.57 20.99 36.72
C ARG A 675 15.68 19.78 36.39
N ASP A 676 14.43 20.00 36.02
CA ASP A 676 13.54 18.93 35.58
C ASP A 676 13.88 18.59 34.11
N PRO A 677 14.24 17.33 33.79
CA PRO A 677 14.56 16.91 32.43
C PRO A 677 13.45 17.28 31.43
N ILE A 678 12.18 17.17 31.84
CA ILE A 678 11.03 17.47 30.97
C ILE A 678 10.93 18.99 30.71
N ALA A 679 11.27 19.81 31.71
CA ALA A 679 11.34 21.26 31.52
C ALA A 679 12.40 21.64 30.48
N LEU A 680 13.58 21.02 30.55
CA LEU A 680 14.67 21.25 29.59
C LEU A 680 14.28 20.83 28.17
N GLU A 681 13.54 19.74 28.03
CA GLU A 681 12.98 19.25 26.76
C GLU A 681 11.89 20.19 26.21
N THR A 682 11.13 20.87 27.08
CA THR A 682 10.05 21.80 26.67
C THR A 682 10.59 23.16 26.19
N ILE A 683 11.70 23.65 26.78
CA ILE A 683 12.23 25.01 26.56
C ILE A 683 12.43 25.41 25.08
N PRO A 684 12.98 24.56 24.18
CA PRO A 684 13.15 24.89 22.76
C PRO A 684 11.83 25.23 22.05
N HIS A 685 10.70 24.67 22.50
CA HIS A 685 9.39 24.83 21.89
C HIS A 685 8.64 26.08 22.39
N VAL A 686 9.11 26.70 23.48
CA VAL A 686 8.54 27.94 24.06
C VAL A 686 9.31 29.18 23.63
N MET A 687 10.61 29.04 23.36
CA MET A 687 11.53 30.11 22.94
C MET A 687 11.43 30.63 21.48
N PRO A 688 10.65 30.10 20.52
CA PRO A 688 10.55 30.71 19.18
C PRO A 688 9.94 32.13 19.20
N TRP A 689 9.13 32.44 20.23
CA TRP A 689 8.38 33.69 20.35
C TRP A 689 9.20 34.89 20.86
N ILE A 690 10.36 34.67 21.49
CA ILE A 690 11.18 35.77 22.04
C ILE A 690 12.11 36.36 20.96
N VAL A 691 12.46 35.58 19.94
CA VAL A 691 13.40 36.01 18.89
C VAL A 691 12.70 36.77 17.75
N SER A 692 11.39 36.56 17.53
CA SER A 692 10.62 37.23 16.47
C SER A 692 10.21 38.68 16.81
N GLY A 693 10.27 39.08 18.08
CA GLY A 693 9.97 40.45 18.54
C GLY A 693 11.09 41.48 18.31
N ALA A 694 12.28 41.07 17.88
CA ALA A 694 13.46 41.95 17.81
C ALA A 694 13.74 42.56 16.42
N ARG A 695 12.94 42.26 15.38
CA ARG A 695 13.24 42.69 14.00
C ARG A 695 12.39 43.82 13.42
N ASN A 696 11.41 44.37 14.12
CA ASN A 696 10.64 45.53 13.65
C ASN A 696 10.61 46.67 14.68
N GLY A 697 11.51 47.65 14.53
CA GLY A 697 11.48 48.90 15.29
C GLY A 697 12.57 49.88 14.84
N SER A 698 12.16 51.05 14.38
CA SER A 698 12.93 52.09 13.67
C SER A 698 14.14 52.68 14.42
N THR A 699 15.08 53.19 13.63
CA THR A 699 16.20 54.08 14.00
C THR A 699 15.84 55.25 14.91
N ARG A 700 16.56 55.41 16.04
CA ARG A 700 16.90 56.72 16.69
C ARG A 700 18.06 56.58 17.70
N ASN A 701 19.17 57.28 17.40
CA ASN A 701 20.33 57.75 18.17
C ASN A 701 20.63 57.28 19.64
N ILE A 702 21.78 56.59 19.81
CA ILE A 702 23.00 56.85 20.66
C ILE A 702 22.79 57.65 21.99
N PRO A 703 23.33 57.24 23.19
CA PRO A 703 24.77 57.05 23.40
C PRO A 703 25.30 55.94 24.34
N SER A 704 26.57 55.64 24.07
CA SER A 704 27.55 54.89 24.85
C SER A 704 27.67 55.29 26.33
N ARG A 705 27.77 54.31 27.23
CA ARG A 705 28.59 54.38 28.45
C ARG A 705 28.97 52.99 28.97
N SER A 706 30.23 52.89 29.40
CA SER A 706 30.91 51.73 29.97
C SER A 706 30.72 51.69 31.52
N PRO A 707 31.38 50.81 32.31
CA PRO A 707 30.73 49.86 33.21
C PRO A 707 30.83 50.23 34.71
N SER A 708 29.82 49.90 35.53
CA SER A 708 30.03 49.81 36.98
C SER A 708 29.05 48.86 37.70
N ALA A 709 29.67 47.84 38.29
CA ALA A 709 29.40 47.19 39.57
C ALA A 709 28.00 47.22 40.23
N ARG A 710 27.57 45.99 40.53
CA ARG A 710 26.98 45.47 41.78
C ARG A 710 25.48 45.67 42.06
N THR A 711 24.91 44.52 42.42
CA THR A 711 23.77 44.28 43.31
C THR A 711 22.37 44.61 42.80
N ARG A 712 21.63 43.57 42.41
CA ARG A 712 20.52 43.01 43.21
C ARG A 712 19.93 41.82 42.48
N LYS A 713 19.74 40.71 43.21
CA LYS A 713 18.94 39.56 42.75
C LYS A 713 17.58 40.06 42.23
N PRO A 714 17.08 39.58 41.08
CA PRO A 714 15.66 39.39 40.87
C PRO A 714 15.30 37.91 40.97
N ARG A 715 14.06 37.73 41.40
CA ARG A 715 13.32 36.48 41.57
C ARG A 715 13.35 35.62 40.29
N PRO A 716 13.24 34.29 40.41
CA PRO A 716 12.89 33.48 39.24
C PRO A 716 11.48 33.88 38.83
N LEU A 717 11.37 34.50 37.65
CA LEU A 717 10.13 34.51 36.89
C LEU A 717 10.05 33.12 36.22
N CYS A 718 8.93 32.44 36.47
CA CYS A 718 8.51 31.24 35.76
C CYS A 718 8.55 31.45 34.25
#